data_AF-A0A2E9FEW8-F1
#
_entry.id   AF-A0A2E9FEW8-F1
#
_cell.length_a   1.000
_cell.length_b   1.000
_cell.length_c   1.000
_cell.angle_alpha   90.00
_cell.angle_beta   90.00
_cell.angle_gamma   90.00
#
_symmetry.space_group_name_H-M   'P 1'
#
loop_
_entity.id
_entity.type
_entity.pdbx_description
1 polymer ?
#
loop_
_entity_poly.entity_id
_entity_poly.type
_entity_poly.pdbx_seq_one_letter_code
_entity_poly.pdbx_strand_id
1 'polypeptide(L)'
;MWSGVAAVFLVGTVQADERLVEVGAAKVDVTPGHPVVLAGYGGRRTELEGIDTRLWARAMVIGNEDPVAIVVIDNCGVPAALKARLAQSLSGEGIIPERLVVAATHTHNAPSLVGYARVLWAGRMTPEQKERMARYTEFALGKMAQAVRMALQNRQPMRLSWGQGRADFGGNRRIMTDSQWRGFGFQRDAPVDHSLPVLAAKDRDGRVRVLWANYACHCTTVGGRNHVSGDWAGYANDAMEEAFPSATALMTIGCGADIGPQPSGNLQIAEGHGRAIGGEVQRLLGDGMSELGGAPVVAGTTVQLPLVDPKPRAYWEELKAKGGFDGQLGLAMLKRLDAGKGIPSHVPYPVTSWQFGKDLAMVFLPGEVVVDYSVRLNRELAWSRLWITAWANGMPGYIPSRRVLAEGGYEADFSQVYYEQPGRYKPEVEEVVVGAVHRVVGKKFAAPGDQKPAPFHRAPSGEDATLGKLSEWAVAPGSGEDVARAKVLAKHLRTARPAIRKIDIGTGENTMWHNLAGDFVERVFIRQEKRGAEVGWESKVRKKGMERRVLCFSGGVGWSTQPKTGGFSLVMDGEERLRFDVTNDLSRWSSNDDSVELFYLPTWKSNLDTGGFFFLVLGDQVAAGGGPVTFSVRSVGEGSKRWFAIDSKQEVARLLPRLMEALKPLHP
;
A
#
# COMPACT_ATOMS: atom_id res chain seq x y z
N MET A 1 -63.14 -42.48 41.59
CA MET A 1 -62.63 -41.59 40.53
C MET A 1 -61.91 -40.43 41.19
N TRP A 2 -60.58 -40.43 41.17
CA TRP A 2 -59.76 -39.28 41.56
C TRP A 2 -59.05 -38.82 40.28
N SER A 3 -59.39 -37.63 39.82
CA SER A 3 -58.81 -37.04 38.60
C SER A 3 -57.59 -36.23 39.01
N GLY A 4 -56.39 -36.77 38.75
CA GLY A 4 -55.12 -36.07 38.92
C GLY A 4 -54.80 -35.21 37.68
N VAL A 5 -54.65 -33.91 37.87
CA VAL A 5 -54.16 -32.98 36.84
C VAL A 5 -52.63 -33.02 36.88
N ALA A 6 -52.01 -33.53 35.82
CA ALA A 6 -50.56 -33.47 35.62
C ALA A 6 -50.20 -32.14 34.93
N ALA A 7 -49.53 -31.25 35.65
CA ALA A 7 -48.92 -30.05 35.09
C ALA A 7 -47.58 -30.43 34.43
N VAL A 8 -47.52 -30.32 33.10
CA VAL A 8 -46.28 -30.49 32.32
C VAL A 8 -45.54 -29.15 32.33
N PHE A 9 -44.46 -29.06 33.10
CA PHE A 9 -43.49 -27.97 32.97
C PHE A 9 -42.64 -28.22 31.72
N LEU A 10 -42.90 -27.46 30.64
CA LEU A 10 -41.96 -27.34 29.53
C LEU A 10 -40.75 -26.52 30.01
N VAL A 11 -39.70 -27.20 30.45
CA VAL A 11 -38.37 -26.60 30.58
C VAL A 11 -37.84 -26.43 29.16
N GLY A 12 -38.03 -25.25 28.58
CA GLY A 12 -37.36 -24.87 27.34
C GLY A 12 -35.86 -24.80 27.60
N THR A 13 -35.12 -25.79 27.11
CA THR A 13 -33.66 -25.70 27.02
C THR A 13 -33.34 -24.58 26.03
N VAL A 14 -32.97 -23.40 26.55
CA VAL A 14 -32.28 -22.37 25.76
C VAL A 14 -30.94 -22.99 25.38
N GLN A 15 -30.86 -23.58 24.19
CA GLN A 15 -29.59 -23.97 23.61
C GLN A 15 -28.78 -22.67 23.46
N ALA A 16 -27.75 -22.50 24.28
CA ALA A 16 -26.80 -21.41 24.09
C ALA A 16 -26.29 -21.52 22.65
N ASP A 17 -26.45 -20.46 21.88
CA ASP A 17 -25.90 -20.42 20.54
C ASP A 17 -24.37 -20.50 20.66
N GLU A 18 -23.80 -21.68 20.39
CA GLU A 18 -22.37 -21.99 20.53
C GLU A 18 -21.46 -21.05 19.71
N ARG A 19 -22.03 -20.16 18.88
CA ARG A 19 -21.30 -19.17 18.08
C ARG A 19 -21.15 -17.79 18.74
N LEU A 20 -21.89 -17.50 19.82
CA LEU A 20 -21.72 -16.24 20.54
C LEU A 20 -20.49 -16.28 21.44
N VAL A 21 -19.71 -15.21 21.43
CA VAL A 21 -18.55 -15.04 22.30
C VAL A 21 -18.66 -13.71 23.04
N GLU A 22 -18.20 -13.68 24.29
CA GLU A 22 -18.13 -12.46 25.09
C GLU A 22 -17.14 -11.48 24.45
N VAL A 23 -17.64 -10.34 23.97
CA VAL A 23 -16.83 -9.29 23.35
C VAL A 23 -17.18 -7.96 23.97
N GLY A 24 -16.16 -7.19 24.32
CA GLY A 24 -16.32 -5.85 24.83
C GLY A 24 -15.30 -4.92 24.20
N ALA A 25 -15.69 -3.66 24.01
CA ALA A 25 -14.81 -2.64 23.49
C ALA A 25 -15.00 -1.32 24.24
N ALA A 26 -13.97 -0.49 24.19
CA ALA A 26 -13.99 0.85 24.75
C ALA A 26 -12.96 1.74 24.07
N LYS A 27 -13.19 3.06 24.10
CA LYS A 27 -12.20 4.06 23.71
C LYS A 27 -12.04 5.11 24.81
N VAL A 28 -10.81 5.58 24.98
CA VAL A 28 -10.44 6.57 26.00
C VAL A 28 -9.52 7.60 25.37
N ASP A 29 -9.76 8.89 25.66
CA ASP A 29 -8.99 10.01 25.14
C ASP A 29 -7.55 10.01 25.70
N VAL A 30 -6.57 10.12 24.81
CA VAL A 30 -5.13 10.22 25.12
C VAL A 30 -4.48 11.49 24.56
N THR A 31 -5.29 12.48 24.20
CA THR A 31 -4.82 13.79 23.72
C THR A 31 -4.02 14.50 24.83
N PRO A 32 -2.82 15.04 24.55
CA PRO A 32 -2.03 15.73 25.57
C PRO A 32 -2.71 17.01 26.05
N GLY A 33 -2.74 17.23 27.37
CA GLY A 33 -3.23 18.46 28.00
C GLY A 33 -2.14 19.49 28.30
N HIS A 34 -0.89 19.22 27.89
CA HIS A 34 0.28 20.07 28.16
C HIS A 34 1.25 20.04 26.96
N PRO A 35 2.15 21.04 26.83
CA PRO A 35 3.17 21.02 25.79
C PRO A 35 4.03 19.75 25.86
N VAL A 36 4.24 19.09 24.73
CA VAL A 36 5.08 17.89 24.65
C VAL A 36 5.63 17.73 23.23
N VAL A 37 6.82 17.14 23.11
CA VAL A 37 7.44 16.86 21.82
C VAL A 37 6.72 15.72 21.09
N LEU A 38 6.59 15.84 19.76
CA LEU A 38 5.96 14.81 18.92
C LEU A 38 6.98 13.77 18.42
N ALA A 39 6.52 12.56 18.15
CA ALA A 39 7.32 11.46 17.60
C ALA A 39 7.37 11.47 16.06
N GLY A 40 8.28 10.67 15.47
CA GLY A 40 8.31 10.40 14.02
C GLY A 40 9.35 11.23 13.27
N TYR A 41 9.10 12.53 13.08
CA TYR A 41 9.94 13.38 12.24
C TYR A 41 11.15 13.99 12.96
N GLY A 42 12.36 13.56 12.59
CA GLY A 42 13.62 14.06 13.18
C GLY A 42 13.92 15.53 12.96
N GLY A 43 13.27 16.17 11.96
CA GLY A 43 13.42 17.59 11.65
C GLY A 43 12.76 18.53 12.66
N ARG A 44 11.84 18.04 13.51
CA ARG A 44 11.19 18.87 14.54
C ARG A 44 12.18 19.31 15.61
N ARG A 45 11.98 20.51 16.14
CA ARG A 45 12.87 21.14 17.15
C ARG A 45 12.13 21.66 18.39
N THR A 46 10.81 21.75 18.31
CA THR A 46 9.94 22.34 19.32
C THR A 46 8.88 21.33 19.77
N GLU A 47 8.16 21.68 20.83
CA GLU A 47 6.96 20.94 21.26
C GLU A 47 5.78 21.24 20.31
N LEU A 48 4.68 20.50 20.48
CA LEU A 48 3.47 20.68 19.68
C LEU A 48 3.00 22.14 19.62
N GLU A 49 2.51 22.54 18.44
CA GLU A 49 2.01 23.88 18.13
C GLU A 49 0.48 23.96 18.16
N GLY A 50 -0.20 22.82 18.11
CA GLY A 50 -1.66 22.74 18.13
C GLY A 50 -2.18 21.31 18.13
N ILE A 51 -3.51 21.19 18.11
CA ILE A 51 -4.24 19.92 18.07
C ILE A 51 -5.24 20.03 16.92
N ASP A 52 -5.04 19.24 15.86
CA ASP A 52 -5.95 19.16 14.72
C ASP A 52 -7.07 18.14 15.00
N THR A 53 -6.76 17.00 15.61
CA THR A 53 -7.74 15.98 16.02
C THR A 53 -7.40 15.40 17.41
N ARG A 54 -8.40 14.83 18.09
CA ARG A 54 -8.16 14.03 19.30
C ARG A 54 -7.40 12.75 18.98
N LEU A 55 -6.70 12.23 19.99
CA LEU A 55 -6.04 10.93 19.98
C LEU A 55 -6.76 9.98 20.94
N TRP A 56 -6.80 8.69 20.63
CA TRP A 56 -7.46 7.71 21.48
C TRP A 56 -6.61 6.46 21.73
N ALA A 57 -6.84 5.83 22.89
CA ALA A 57 -6.57 4.43 23.12
C ALA A 57 -7.90 3.66 22.98
N ARG A 58 -7.96 2.73 22.04
CA ARG A 58 -9.13 1.88 21.77
C ARG A 58 -8.79 0.45 22.12
N ALA A 59 -9.64 -0.21 22.89
CA ALA A 59 -9.42 -1.58 23.31
C ALA A 59 -10.59 -2.47 22.91
N MET A 60 -10.27 -3.72 22.61
CA MET A 60 -11.22 -4.81 22.44
C MET A 60 -10.75 -6.01 23.26
N VAL A 61 -11.70 -6.69 23.89
CA VAL A 61 -11.49 -7.92 24.64
C VAL A 61 -12.42 -8.99 24.08
N ILE A 62 -11.90 -10.19 23.86
CA ILE A 62 -12.66 -11.36 23.37
C ILE A 62 -12.46 -12.52 24.34
N GLY A 63 -13.56 -13.17 24.73
CA GLY A 63 -13.59 -14.33 25.62
C GLY A 63 -14.02 -13.96 27.05
N ASN A 64 -14.42 -14.98 27.80
CA ASN A 64 -14.80 -14.83 29.22
C ASN A 64 -13.68 -15.35 30.13
N GLU A 65 -13.35 -16.64 29.98
CA GLU A 65 -12.21 -17.28 30.63
C GLU A 65 -10.95 -17.08 29.77
N ASP A 66 -9.83 -16.75 30.41
CA ASP A 66 -8.57 -16.38 29.77
C ASP A 66 -8.73 -15.42 28.55
N PRO A 67 -9.35 -14.25 28.72
CA PRO A 67 -9.66 -13.39 27.58
C PRO A 67 -8.40 -12.91 26.86
N VAL A 68 -8.51 -12.71 25.55
CA VAL A 68 -7.51 -11.96 24.79
C VAL A 68 -7.88 -10.48 24.78
N ALA A 69 -6.89 -9.60 24.84
CA ALA A 69 -7.08 -8.17 24.77
C ALA A 69 -6.16 -7.56 23.72
N ILE A 70 -6.70 -6.63 22.93
CA ILE A 70 -5.92 -5.71 22.12
C ILE A 70 -6.20 -4.29 22.59
N VAL A 71 -5.14 -3.48 22.68
CA VAL A 71 -5.25 -2.03 22.74
C VAL A 71 -4.48 -1.40 21.59
N VAL A 72 -5.14 -0.52 20.87
CA VAL A 72 -4.59 0.27 19.77
C VAL A 72 -4.55 1.72 20.21
N ILE A 73 -3.38 2.34 20.17
CA ILE A 73 -3.20 3.75 20.51
C ILE A 73 -2.89 4.58 19.27
N ASP A 74 -3.50 5.77 19.19
CA ASP A 74 -3.11 6.80 18.22
C ASP A 74 -1.75 7.38 18.61
N ASN A 75 -0.68 6.65 18.29
CA ASN A 75 0.70 7.05 18.55
C ASN A 75 1.62 6.52 17.44
N CYS A 76 2.88 6.97 17.42
CA CYS A 76 3.86 6.52 16.44
C CYS A 76 4.34 5.09 16.73
N GLY A 77 4.48 4.70 18.00
CA GLY A 77 4.84 3.33 18.35
C GLY A 77 4.95 3.11 19.84
N VAL A 78 4.75 1.87 20.28
CA VAL A 78 4.82 1.51 21.70
C VAL A 78 6.05 0.63 21.97
N PRO A 79 7.00 1.08 22.81
CA PRO A 79 8.15 0.27 23.20
C PRO A 79 7.73 -1.00 23.96
N ALA A 80 8.47 -2.10 23.78
CA ALA A 80 8.19 -3.37 24.46
C ALA A 80 8.18 -3.25 26.00
N ALA A 81 9.03 -2.37 26.56
CA ALA A 81 9.03 -2.09 27.99
C ALA A 81 7.71 -1.45 28.47
N LEU A 82 7.07 -0.61 27.66
CA LEU A 82 5.78 -0.01 28.00
C LEU A 82 4.65 -1.05 27.90
N LYS A 83 4.71 -1.96 26.90
CA LYS A 83 3.83 -3.14 26.84
C LYS A 83 3.94 -3.98 28.12
N ALA A 84 5.16 -4.27 28.57
CA ALA A 84 5.38 -5.07 29.77
C ALA A 84 4.78 -4.41 31.03
N ARG A 85 4.96 -3.10 31.18
CA ARG A 85 4.34 -2.33 32.27
C ARG A 85 2.81 -2.32 32.20
N LEU A 86 2.24 -2.24 31.00
CA LEU A 86 0.79 -2.35 30.81
C LEU A 86 0.27 -3.74 31.18
N ALA A 87 0.95 -4.80 30.74
CA ALA A 87 0.59 -6.17 31.12
C ALA A 87 0.66 -6.37 32.63
N GLN A 88 1.69 -5.84 33.29
CA GLN A 88 1.81 -5.88 34.74
C GLN A 88 0.64 -5.16 35.43
N SER A 89 0.22 -4.00 34.94
CA SER A 89 -0.88 -3.24 35.53
C SER A 89 -2.27 -3.85 35.29
N LEU A 90 -2.38 -4.81 34.37
CA LEU A 90 -3.61 -5.55 34.03
C LEU A 90 -3.63 -6.99 34.57
N SER A 91 -2.61 -7.39 35.33
CA SER A 91 -2.46 -8.76 35.82
C SER A 91 -3.54 -9.17 36.81
N GLY A 92 -4.09 -8.23 37.59
CA GLY A 92 -5.19 -8.48 38.52
C GLY A 92 -6.53 -8.75 37.84
N GLU A 93 -6.64 -8.41 36.55
CA GLU A 93 -7.84 -8.52 35.72
C GLU A 93 -7.84 -9.77 34.83
N GLY A 94 -6.86 -10.66 35.01
CA GLY A 94 -6.73 -11.91 34.26
C GLY A 94 -6.12 -11.75 32.85
N ILE A 95 -5.60 -10.57 32.52
CA ILE A 95 -4.91 -10.31 31.25
C ILE A 95 -3.42 -10.57 31.41
N ILE A 96 -2.96 -11.69 30.85
CA ILE A 96 -1.55 -12.08 30.86
C ILE A 96 -0.78 -11.50 29.65
N PRO A 97 0.55 -11.30 29.73
CA PRO A 97 1.34 -10.69 28.67
C PRO A 97 1.21 -11.35 27.28
N GLU A 98 1.04 -12.67 27.23
CA GLU A 98 0.90 -13.47 26.01
C GLU A 98 -0.44 -13.24 25.31
N ARG A 99 -1.49 -12.91 26.09
CA ARG A 99 -2.85 -12.65 25.62
C ARG A 99 -3.15 -11.16 25.42
N LEU A 100 -2.18 -10.29 25.70
CA LEU A 100 -2.25 -8.86 25.44
C LEU A 100 -1.49 -8.48 24.17
N VAL A 101 -2.20 -7.89 23.22
CA VAL A 101 -1.65 -7.20 22.05
C VAL A 101 -1.69 -5.69 22.29
N VAL A 102 -0.58 -5.01 22.03
CA VAL A 102 -0.52 -3.54 22.03
C VAL A 102 -0.06 -3.08 20.66
N ALA A 103 -0.88 -2.33 19.94
CA ALA A 103 -0.58 -1.83 18.61
C ALA A 103 -0.66 -0.30 18.57
N ALA A 104 -0.05 0.28 17.56
CA ALA A 104 -0.11 1.72 17.29
C ALA A 104 -0.60 1.97 15.86
N THR A 105 -1.33 3.07 15.65
CA THR A 105 -1.72 3.53 14.31
C THR A 105 -0.53 4.06 13.50
N HIS A 106 0.62 4.21 14.15
CA HIS A 106 1.82 4.81 13.58
C HIS A 106 1.61 6.24 13.07
N THR A 107 0.72 7.03 13.69
CA THR A 107 0.65 8.47 13.41
C THR A 107 1.96 9.15 13.83
N HIS A 108 2.54 9.94 12.92
CA HIS A 108 3.72 10.78 13.20
C HIS A 108 3.34 12.11 13.88
N ASN A 109 2.06 12.27 14.24
CA ASN A 109 1.50 13.49 14.81
C ASN A 109 0.96 13.24 16.23
N ALA A 110 1.65 12.40 17.00
CA ALA A 110 1.34 12.14 18.40
C ALA A 110 2.57 12.36 19.30
N PRO A 111 2.38 12.61 20.61
CA PRO A 111 3.50 12.82 21.52
C PRO A 111 4.45 11.64 21.59
N SER A 112 5.74 11.93 21.72
CA SER A 112 6.77 10.92 21.90
C SER A 112 6.61 10.20 23.24
N LEU A 113 6.73 8.88 23.22
CA LEU A 113 6.72 8.05 24.43
C LEU A 113 8.16 7.79 24.89
N VAL A 114 8.37 7.70 26.21
CA VAL A 114 9.68 7.34 26.77
C VAL A 114 10.09 5.96 26.24
N GLY A 115 11.29 5.90 25.64
CA GLY A 115 11.86 4.68 25.10
C GLY A 115 11.52 4.41 23.63
N TYR A 116 10.61 5.17 23.02
CA TYR A 116 10.40 5.17 21.57
C TYR A 116 11.50 5.97 20.88
N ALA A 117 12.05 5.44 19.79
CA ALA A 117 13.08 6.08 18.94
C ALA A 117 14.08 6.94 19.76
N ARG A 118 14.76 6.32 20.73
CA ARG A 118 15.51 7.00 21.81
C ARG A 118 16.45 8.09 21.31
N VAL A 119 17.12 7.84 20.19
CA VAL A 119 18.11 8.76 19.62
C VAL A 119 17.47 10.00 18.99
N LEU A 120 16.20 9.93 18.57
CA LEU A 120 15.47 11.03 17.92
C LEU A 120 15.53 12.34 18.74
N TRP A 121 15.37 12.22 20.06
CA TRP A 121 15.36 13.34 21.01
C TRP A 121 16.58 13.36 21.96
N ALA A 122 17.50 12.40 21.83
CA ALA A 122 18.71 12.32 22.65
C ALA A 122 19.59 13.55 22.45
N GLY A 123 19.97 14.21 23.56
CA GLY A 123 20.77 15.45 23.52
C GLY A 123 20.04 16.68 22.97
N ARG A 124 18.73 16.57 22.68
CA ARG A 124 17.93 17.62 22.00
C ARG A 124 16.74 18.12 22.81
N MET A 125 16.57 17.65 24.04
CA MET A 125 15.51 18.08 24.95
C MET A 125 16.07 18.78 26.17
N THR A 126 15.40 19.84 26.61
CA THR A 126 15.60 20.41 27.96
C THR A 126 15.14 19.43 29.04
N PRO A 127 15.58 19.60 30.30
CA PRO A 127 15.09 18.79 31.42
C PRO A 127 13.56 18.80 31.54
N GLU A 128 12.92 19.95 31.34
CA GLU A 128 11.47 20.12 31.46
C GLU A 128 10.72 19.41 30.33
N GLN A 129 11.25 19.44 29.10
CA GLN A 129 10.69 18.69 27.98
C GLN A 129 10.76 17.17 28.23
N LYS A 130 11.87 16.68 28.80
CA LYS A 130 12.02 15.26 29.19
C LYS A 130 10.99 14.87 30.25
N GLU A 131 10.78 15.72 31.25
CA GLU A 131 9.77 15.49 32.27
C GLU A 131 8.36 15.47 31.68
N ARG A 132 8.02 16.43 30.81
CA ARG A 132 6.71 16.47 30.13
C ARG A 132 6.44 15.24 29.25
N MET A 133 7.46 14.74 28.56
CA MET A 133 7.41 13.48 27.82
C MET A 133 7.17 12.28 28.75
N ALA A 134 7.85 12.23 29.89
CA ALA A 134 7.64 11.18 30.89
C ALA A 134 6.23 11.24 31.49
N ARG A 135 5.74 12.42 31.86
CA ARG A 135 4.36 12.62 32.36
C ARG A 135 3.31 12.18 31.34
N TYR A 136 3.50 12.51 30.06
CA TYR A 136 2.60 12.05 29.01
C TYR A 136 2.66 10.52 28.85
N THR A 137 3.84 9.91 28.97
CA THR A 137 3.98 8.45 28.87
C THR A 137 3.21 7.73 29.98
N GLU A 138 3.28 8.20 31.21
CA GLU A 138 2.51 7.64 32.34
C GLU A 138 1.00 7.85 32.16
N PHE A 139 0.60 9.04 31.69
CA PHE A 139 -0.79 9.32 31.34
C PHE A 139 -1.30 8.33 30.28
N ALA A 140 -0.59 8.19 29.15
CA ALA A 140 -0.98 7.27 28.08
C ALA A 140 -1.03 5.81 28.56
N LEU A 141 -0.08 5.37 29.39
CA LEU A 141 -0.09 4.04 30.00
C LEU A 141 -1.36 3.81 30.85
N GLY A 142 -1.71 4.77 31.71
CA GLY A 142 -2.92 4.72 32.51
C GLY A 142 -4.19 4.68 31.66
N LYS A 143 -4.23 5.46 30.58
CA LYS A 143 -5.37 5.48 29.65
C LYS A 143 -5.51 4.20 28.82
N MET A 144 -4.40 3.59 28.39
CA MET A 144 -4.43 2.27 27.75
C MET A 144 -4.98 1.20 28.71
N ALA A 145 -4.53 1.19 29.98
CA ALA A 145 -5.05 0.28 30.99
C ALA A 145 -6.54 0.52 31.26
N GLN A 146 -6.95 1.79 31.35
CA GLN A 146 -8.36 2.18 31.49
C GLN A 146 -9.21 1.65 30.34
N ALA A 147 -8.76 1.80 29.09
CA ALA A 147 -9.49 1.30 27.92
C ALA A 147 -9.68 -0.22 27.98
N VAL A 148 -8.64 -0.99 28.33
CA VAL A 148 -8.76 -2.45 28.48
C VAL A 148 -9.73 -2.82 29.61
N ARG A 149 -9.67 -2.16 30.76
CA ARG A 149 -10.61 -2.38 31.88
C ARG A 149 -12.06 -2.11 31.48
N MET A 150 -12.31 -1.01 30.78
CA MET A 150 -13.66 -0.70 30.29
C MET A 150 -14.13 -1.74 29.26
N ALA A 151 -13.25 -2.18 28.35
CA ALA A 151 -13.58 -3.23 27.40
C ALA A 151 -13.86 -4.58 28.10
N LEU A 152 -13.14 -4.91 29.19
CA LEU A 152 -13.43 -6.08 30.02
C LEU A 152 -14.82 -5.99 30.66
N GLN A 153 -15.20 -4.81 31.18
CA GLN A 153 -16.50 -4.57 31.82
C GLN A 153 -17.67 -4.54 30.83
N ASN A 154 -17.42 -4.08 29.61
CA ASN A 154 -18.43 -3.95 28.55
C ASN A 154 -18.64 -5.24 27.75
N ARG A 155 -18.09 -6.37 28.19
CA ARG A 155 -18.27 -7.65 27.49
C ARG A 155 -19.75 -8.06 27.50
N GLN A 156 -20.20 -8.49 26.34
CA GLN A 156 -21.50 -9.11 26.15
C GLN A 156 -21.43 -10.13 25.00
N PRO A 157 -22.37 -11.08 24.91
CA PRO A 157 -22.41 -12.06 23.82
C PRO A 157 -22.56 -11.38 22.45
N MET A 158 -21.62 -11.65 21.54
CA MET A 158 -21.62 -11.15 20.15
C MET A 158 -21.27 -12.25 19.15
N ARG A 159 -21.75 -12.11 17.91
CA ARG A 159 -21.27 -12.87 16.75
C ARG A 159 -20.08 -12.17 16.15
N LEU A 160 -18.97 -12.90 16.00
CA LEU A 160 -17.81 -12.42 15.27
C LEU A 160 -17.91 -12.78 13.80
N SER A 161 -17.48 -11.87 12.94
CA SER A 161 -17.34 -12.11 11.51
C SER A 161 -16.14 -11.34 11.00
N TRP A 162 -15.56 -11.78 9.89
CA TRP A 162 -14.47 -11.07 9.25
C TRP A 162 -14.58 -11.14 7.72
N GLY A 163 -13.96 -10.20 7.04
CA GLY A 163 -13.88 -10.13 5.59
C GLY A 163 -12.60 -9.44 5.16
N GLN A 164 -12.31 -9.47 3.86
CA GLN A 164 -11.14 -8.81 3.30
C GLN A 164 -11.54 -7.99 2.08
N GLY A 165 -11.44 -6.68 2.23
CA GLY A 165 -11.68 -5.69 1.19
C GLY A 165 -10.38 -5.12 0.64
N ARG A 166 -10.49 -3.91 0.07
CA ARG A 166 -9.37 -3.22 -0.54
C ARG A 166 -9.41 -1.70 -0.29
N ALA A 167 -8.25 -1.11 -0.03
CA ALA A 167 -8.06 0.33 -0.07
C ALA A 167 -6.82 0.68 -0.90
N ASP A 168 -6.90 1.76 -1.69
CA ASP A 168 -5.99 1.97 -2.83
C ASP A 168 -5.04 3.16 -2.70
N PHE A 169 -5.01 3.85 -1.56
CA PHE A 169 -4.19 5.04 -1.39
C PHE A 169 -2.74 4.77 -0.93
N GLY A 170 -2.42 3.57 -0.44
CA GLY A 170 -1.05 3.21 -0.08
C GLY A 170 -0.15 3.07 -1.32
N GLY A 171 0.96 3.79 -1.38
CA GLY A 171 1.94 3.69 -2.45
C GLY A 171 3.34 3.44 -1.92
N ASN A 172 4.11 2.59 -2.60
CA ASN A 172 5.50 2.35 -2.23
C ASN A 172 6.30 3.65 -2.35
N ARG A 173 7.08 3.99 -1.33
CA ARG A 173 7.77 5.27 -1.22
C ARG A 173 9.26 5.22 -1.59
N ARG A 174 9.76 4.09 -2.09
CA ARG A 174 11.18 3.85 -2.36
C ARG A 174 11.51 4.17 -3.82
N ILE A 175 12.12 5.33 -4.07
CA ILE A 175 12.64 5.67 -5.41
C ILE A 175 13.94 4.92 -5.65
N MET A 176 13.95 4.14 -6.73
CA MET A 176 15.05 3.26 -7.11
C MET A 176 15.75 3.78 -8.37
N THR A 177 17.08 3.69 -8.42
CA THR A 177 17.88 3.92 -9.62
C THR A 177 19.05 2.96 -9.60
N ASP A 178 19.25 2.22 -10.71
CA ASP A 178 20.26 1.15 -10.81
C ASP A 178 20.16 0.12 -9.67
N SER A 179 18.92 -0.25 -9.30
CA SER A 179 18.62 -1.17 -8.18
C SER A 179 19.10 -0.70 -6.81
N GLN A 180 19.38 0.60 -6.64
CA GLN A 180 19.76 1.20 -5.36
C GLN A 180 18.78 2.31 -4.97
N TRP A 181 18.52 2.43 -3.67
CA TRP A 181 17.63 3.47 -3.13
C TRP A 181 18.23 4.87 -3.34
N ARG A 182 17.42 5.82 -3.79
CA ARG A 182 17.83 7.22 -4.03
C ARG A 182 17.08 8.26 -3.21
N GLY A 183 15.95 7.89 -2.63
CA GLY A 183 15.14 8.84 -1.88
C GLY A 183 13.71 8.38 -1.66
N PHE A 184 12.94 9.25 -1.03
CA PHE A 184 11.50 9.07 -0.88
C PHE A 184 10.74 9.65 -2.06
N GLY A 185 9.72 8.92 -2.51
CA GLY A 185 8.81 9.33 -3.57
C GLY A 185 7.95 8.16 -4.02
N PHE A 186 6.83 8.43 -4.68
CA PHE A 186 5.91 7.38 -5.09
C PHE A 186 6.49 6.53 -6.24
N GLN A 187 6.63 5.23 -5.98
CA GLN A 187 7.06 4.22 -6.96
C GLN A 187 5.88 3.29 -7.27
N ARG A 188 5.22 3.52 -8.41
CA ARG A 188 3.97 2.84 -8.80
C ARG A 188 4.14 1.32 -8.95
N ASP A 189 5.25 0.89 -9.55
CA ASP A 189 5.47 -0.50 -9.92
C ASP A 189 6.16 -1.33 -8.82
N ALA A 190 6.41 -0.72 -7.65
CA ALA A 190 6.96 -1.43 -6.51
C ALA A 190 5.86 -2.12 -5.70
N PRO A 191 6.20 -3.17 -4.92
CA PRO A 191 5.22 -3.89 -4.12
C PRO A 191 4.48 -2.98 -3.12
N VAL A 192 3.20 -3.27 -2.93
CA VAL A 192 2.28 -2.60 -2.01
C VAL A 192 1.40 -3.70 -1.38
N ASP A 193 0.60 -3.39 -0.36
CA ASP A 193 -0.43 -4.31 0.15
C ASP A 193 -1.72 -3.52 0.35
N HIS A 194 -2.62 -3.65 -0.63
CA HIS A 194 -3.90 -2.97 -0.64
C HIS A 194 -5.00 -3.73 0.11
N SER A 195 -4.69 -4.85 0.75
CA SER A 195 -5.71 -5.59 1.49
C SER A 195 -6.22 -4.79 2.68
N LEU A 196 -7.54 -4.82 2.88
CA LEU A 196 -8.21 -4.24 4.03
C LEU A 196 -8.99 -5.34 4.75
N PRO A 197 -8.34 -6.18 5.56
CA PRO A 197 -9.07 -7.11 6.41
C PRO A 197 -9.83 -6.35 7.51
N VAL A 198 -11.07 -6.80 7.75
CA VAL A 198 -12.02 -6.20 8.69
C VAL A 198 -12.63 -7.30 9.54
N LEU A 199 -12.67 -7.10 10.86
CA LEU A 199 -13.43 -7.91 11.81
C LEU A 199 -14.59 -7.05 12.35
N ALA A 200 -15.77 -7.64 12.44
CA ALA A 200 -16.95 -7.02 13.02
C ALA A 200 -17.55 -7.92 14.09
N ALA A 201 -17.97 -7.31 15.20
CA ALA A 201 -18.72 -7.97 16.26
C ALA A 201 -20.15 -7.41 16.29
N LYS A 202 -21.15 -8.28 16.13
CA LYS A 202 -22.58 -7.93 16.17
C LYS A 202 -23.23 -8.47 17.44
N ASP A 203 -24.02 -7.66 18.13
CA ASP A 203 -24.80 -8.15 19.27
C ASP A 203 -25.99 -9.02 18.83
N ARG A 204 -26.78 -9.47 19.80
CA ARG A 204 -27.94 -10.36 19.56
C ARG A 204 -29.01 -9.73 18.67
N ASP A 205 -29.08 -8.40 18.62
CA ASP A 205 -30.02 -7.65 17.78
C ASP A 205 -29.45 -7.41 16.37
N GLY A 206 -28.25 -7.94 16.08
CA GLY A 206 -27.55 -7.76 14.82
C GLY A 206 -26.87 -6.41 14.67
N ARG A 207 -26.85 -5.57 15.72
CA ARG A 207 -26.19 -4.26 15.67
C ARG A 207 -24.69 -4.42 15.73
N VAL A 208 -23.98 -3.69 14.89
CA VAL A 208 -22.50 -3.66 14.91
C VAL A 208 -22.04 -2.90 16.15
N ARG A 209 -21.25 -3.55 17.01
CA ARG A 209 -20.75 -3.00 18.28
C ARG A 209 -19.25 -2.82 18.30
N VAL A 210 -18.53 -3.55 17.46
CA VAL A 210 -17.07 -3.40 17.29
C VAL A 210 -16.73 -3.51 15.82
N LEU A 211 -15.86 -2.63 15.35
CA LEU A 211 -15.21 -2.71 14.05
C LEU A 211 -13.71 -2.65 14.25
N TRP A 212 -13.00 -3.57 13.62
CA TRP A 212 -11.54 -3.56 13.59
C TRP A 212 -11.11 -3.70 12.14
N ALA A 213 -10.35 -2.74 11.62
CA ALA A 213 -9.76 -2.77 10.29
C ALA A 213 -8.23 -2.67 10.37
N ASN A 214 -7.54 -3.12 9.31
CA ASN A 214 -6.09 -3.05 9.21
C ASN A 214 -5.63 -2.68 7.80
N TYR A 215 -4.68 -1.77 7.67
CA TYR A 215 -4.18 -1.34 6.36
C TYR A 215 -2.68 -1.06 6.37
N ALA A 216 -1.97 -1.50 5.34
CA ALA A 216 -0.51 -1.42 5.26
C ALA A 216 -0.04 -0.07 4.69
N CYS A 217 -0.11 0.99 5.49
CA CYS A 217 0.35 2.33 5.10
C CYS A 217 0.80 3.14 6.31
N HIS A 218 1.88 3.92 6.18
CA HIS A 218 2.23 4.92 7.19
C HIS A 218 1.10 5.94 7.39
N CYS A 219 0.89 6.38 8.63
CA CYS A 219 0.04 7.53 8.97
C CYS A 219 0.86 8.83 8.90
N THR A 220 1.16 9.26 7.68
CA THR A 220 2.03 10.40 7.35
C THR A 220 1.41 11.37 6.34
N THR A 221 0.08 11.36 6.20
CA THR A 221 -0.62 12.15 5.19
C THR A 221 -0.38 13.65 5.38
N VAL A 222 -0.34 14.13 6.62
CA VAL A 222 -0.13 15.56 6.93
C VAL A 222 1.35 15.96 7.08
N GLY A 223 2.28 15.03 6.85
CA GLY A 223 3.71 15.29 6.86
C GLY A 223 4.26 15.80 8.20
N GLY A 224 5.36 16.55 8.13
CA GLY A 224 6.11 17.03 9.31
C GLY A 224 5.41 18.05 10.20
N ARG A 225 4.14 18.38 9.92
CA ARG A 225 3.32 19.35 10.68
C ARG A 225 3.44 19.08 12.18
N ASN A 226 3.64 20.11 12.98
CA ASN A 226 3.90 19.95 14.42
C ASN A 226 2.62 20.07 15.27
N HIS A 227 1.52 19.52 14.76
CA HIS A 227 0.22 19.46 15.43
C HIS A 227 -0.13 18.03 15.80
N VAL A 228 -0.93 17.88 16.86
CA VAL A 228 -1.49 16.59 17.28
C VAL A 228 -2.59 16.14 16.31
N SER A 229 -2.48 14.93 15.78
CA SER A 229 -3.48 14.33 14.89
C SER A 229 -3.38 12.80 14.83
N GLY A 230 -4.52 12.14 14.65
CA GLY A 230 -4.60 10.71 14.35
C GLY A 230 -4.27 10.35 12.90
N ASP A 231 -4.02 11.35 12.03
CA ASP A 231 -3.86 11.20 10.58
C ASP A 231 -5.00 10.38 9.95
N TRP A 232 -4.77 9.71 8.80
CA TRP A 232 -5.83 8.98 8.11
C TRP A 232 -6.45 7.85 8.95
N ALA A 233 -5.69 7.21 9.86
CA ALA A 233 -6.23 6.15 10.72
C ALA A 233 -7.18 6.69 11.80
N GLY A 234 -6.91 7.90 12.32
CA GLY A 234 -7.85 8.61 13.18
C GLY A 234 -9.17 8.86 12.46
N TYR A 235 -9.11 9.46 11.26
CA TYR A 235 -10.28 9.70 10.43
C TYR A 235 -10.97 8.41 9.96
N ALA A 236 -10.25 7.31 9.76
CA ALA A 236 -10.84 6.02 9.42
C ALA A 236 -11.70 5.47 10.58
N ASN A 237 -11.22 5.60 11.82
CA ASN A 237 -12.03 5.26 13.00
C ASN A 237 -13.28 6.14 13.07
N ASP A 238 -13.13 7.45 12.90
CA ASP A 238 -14.26 8.38 12.94
C ASP A 238 -15.29 8.06 11.84
N ALA A 239 -14.85 7.76 10.61
CA ALA A 239 -15.72 7.39 9.50
C ALA A 239 -16.45 6.06 9.73
N MET A 240 -15.77 5.07 10.32
CA MET A 240 -16.42 3.81 10.70
C MET A 240 -17.47 4.00 11.80
N GLU A 241 -17.18 4.83 12.80
CA GLU A 241 -18.11 5.13 13.90
C GLU A 241 -19.27 6.04 13.42
N GLU A 242 -19.05 6.92 12.44
CA GLU A 242 -20.12 7.68 11.79
C GLU A 242 -21.09 6.75 11.04
N ALA A 243 -20.56 5.79 10.27
CA ALA A 243 -21.36 4.80 9.55
C ALA A 243 -22.07 3.80 10.49
N PHE A 244 -21.47 3.50 11.64
CA PHE A 244 -22.00 2.58 12.65
C PHE A 244 -21.94 3.18 14.06
N PRO A 245 -22.90 4.07 14.44
CA PRO A 245 -22.83 4.86 15.68
C PRO A 245 -22.81 4.08 17.00
N SER A 246 -23.17 2.80 16.98
CA SER A 246 -23.10 1.89 18.15
C SER A 246 -21.77 1.14 18.27
N ALA A 247 -20.88 1.31 17.29
CA ALA A 247 -19.60 0.61 17.24
C ALA A 247 -18.48 1.42 17.89
N THR A 248 -17.54 0.73 18.52
CA THR A 248 -16.18 1.26 18.73
C THR A 248 -15.30 0.75 17.60
N ALA A 249 -14.64 1.65 16.88
CA ALA A 249 -13.73 1.29 15.80
C ALA A 249 -12.28 1.19 16.28
N LEU A 250 -11.50 0.30 15.66
CA LEU A 250 -10.07 0.13 15.85
C LEU A 250 -9.39 0.07 14.47
N MET A 251 -8.32 0.83 14.28
CA MET A 251 -7.51 0.82 13.05
C MET A 251 -6.08 0.40 13.37
N THR A 252 -5.62 -0.72 12.83
CA THR A 252 -4.21 -1.16 12.96
C THR A 252 -3.46 -1.06 11.64
N ILE A 253 -2.13 -1.14 11.70
CA ILE A 253 -1.27 -0.99 10.52
C ILE A 253 -0.68 -2.34 10.12
N GLY A 254 -0.82 -2.71 8.85
CA GLY A 254 -0.24 -3.92 8.27
C GLY A 254 1.23 -3.75 7.90
N CYS A 255 1.84 -4.72 7.21
CA CYS A 255 3.24 -4.60 6.74
C CYS A 255 3.37 -3.53 5.64
N GLY A 256 3.62 -2.28 6.04
CA GLY A 256 3.66 -1.13 5.13
C GLY A 256 4.76 -0.12 5.47
N ALA A 257 5.89 -0.58 6.00
CA ALA A 257 6.96 0.33 6.43
C ALA A 257 7.62 1.11 5.29
N ASP A 258 7.55 0.59 4.08
CA ASP A 258 7.96 1.23 2.83
C ASP A 258 6.77 1.78 2.03
N ILE A 259 5.59 1.93 2.65
CA ILE A 259 4.36 2.41 2.02
C ILE A 259 3.92 3.72 2.69
N GLY A 260 3.64 4.74 1.88
CA GLY A 260 3.09 6.02 2.32
C GLY A 260 1.80 6.40 1.59
N PRO A 261 0.98 7.31 2.14
CA PRO A 261 -0.29 7.68 1.56
C PRO A 261 -0.11 8.49 0.26
N GLN A 262 -0.93 8.18 -0.75
CA GLN A 262 -0.95 8.83 -2.06
C GLN A 262 -2.40 9.19 -2.44
N PRO A 263 -2.73 10.49 -2.62
CA PRO A 263 -1.87 11.66 -2.36
C PRO A 263 -1.60 11.89 -0.87
N SER A 264 -0.76 12.88 -0.56
CA SER A 264 -0.50 13.40 0.79
C SER A 264 -0.37 14.93 0.76
N GLY A 265 -0.46 15.60 1.91
CA GLY A 265 -0.05 16.99 2.06
C GLY A 265 -0.93 17.85 2.97
N ASN A 266 -2.16 17.42 3.28
CA ASN A 266 -3.08 18.19 4.13
C ASN A 266 -4.11 17.30 4.85
N LEU A 267 -4.88 17.90 5.76
CA LEU A 267 -5.89 17.22 6.57
C LEU A 267 -7.07 16.71 5.74
N GLN A 268 -7.48 17.44 4.69
CA GLN A 268 -8.60 17.03 3.83
C GLN A 268 -8.28 15.72 3.09
N ILE A 269 -7.02 15.54 2.67
CA ILE A 269 -6.56 14.28 2.08
C ILE A 269 -6.58 13.16 3.12
N ALA A 270 -6.13 13.42 4.36
CA ALA A 270 -6.14 12.43 5.44
C ALA A 270 -7.57 11.99 5.78
N GLU A 271 -8.50 12.93 5.82
CA GLU A 271 -9.93 12.68 5.98
C GLU A 271 -10.50 11.87 4.82
N GLY A 272 -10.14 12.21 3.57
CA GLY A 272 -10.54 11.45 2.38
C GLY A 272 -10.09 9.99 2.41
N HIS A 273 -8.84 9.73 2.82
CA HIS A 273 -8.32 8.38 3.04
C HIS A 273 -9.11 7.64 4.14
N GLY A 274 -9.42 8.32 5.24
CA GLY A 274 -10.26 7.76 6.30
C GLY A 274 -11.67 7.39 5.82
N ARG A 275 -12.32 8.27 5.03
CA ARG A 275 -13.63 8.01 4.42
C ARG A 275 -13.60 6.85 3.44
N ALA A 276 -12.51 6.67 2.68
CA ALA A 276 -12.34 5.53 1.79
C ALA A 276 -12.34 4.20 2.57
N ILE A 277 -11.67 4.14 3.73
CA ILE A 277 -11.72 2.97 4.63
C ILE A 277 -13.13 2.74 5.15
N GLY A 278 -13.80 3.78 5.65
CA GLY A 278 -15.17 3.69 6.16
C GLY A 278 -16.16 3.17 5.11
N GLY A 279 -16.08 3.67 3.87
CA GLY A 279 -16.90 3.21 2.75
C GLY A 279 -16.67 1.75 2.40
N GLU A 280 -15.42 1.28 2.38
CA GLU A 280 -15.12 -0.12 2.12
C GLU A 280 -15.59 -1.05 3.26
N VAL A 281 -15.46 -0.63 4.51
CA VAL A 281 -16.00 -1.36 5.67
C VAL A 281 -17.52 -1.49 5.56
N GLN A 282 -18.21 -0.40 5.20
CA GLN A 282 -19.65 -0.42 4.99
C GLN A 282 -20.06 -1.38 3.87
N ARG A 283 -19.31 -1.39 2.75
CA ARG A 283 -19.53 -2.33 1.64
C ARG A 283 -19.38 -3.78 2.10
N LEU A 284 -18.27 -4.10 2.79
CA LEU A 284 -17.99 -5.45 3.28
C LEU A 284 -19.08 -5.96 4.22
N LEU A 285 -19.61 -5.12 5.12
CA LEU A 285 -20.67 -5.52 6.05
C LEU A 285 -22.00 -5.88 5.36
N GLY A 286 -22.20 -5.49 4.10
CA GLY A 286 -23.34 -5.86 3.29
C GLY A 286 -23.30 -7.31 2.80
N ASP A 287 -22.20 -7.76 2.19
CA ASP A 287 -22.11 -9.08 1.55
C ASP A 287 -20.73 -9.78 1.60
N GLY A 288 -19.74 -9.19 2.27
CA GLY A 288 -18.34 -9.61 2.23
C GLY A 288 -17.80 -10.28 3.50
N MET A 289 -18.65 -10.57 4.50
CA MET A 289 -18.22 -11.10 5.80
C MET A 289 -18.53 -12.58 5.97
N SER A 290 -17.59 -13.32 6.57
CA SER A 290 -17.74 -14.71 7.00
C SER A 290 -17.73 -14.80 8.52
N GLU A 291 -18.64 -15.60 9.10
CA GLU A 291 -18.69 -15.81 10.55
C GLU A 291 -17.41 -16.49 11.08
N LEU A 292 -17.01 -16.12 12.30
CA LEU A 292 -15.93 -16.76 13.06
C LEU A 292 -16.52 -17.54 14.24
N GLY A 293 -15.94 -18.71 14.52
CA GLY A 293 -16.32 -19.51 15.68
C GLY A 293 -15.51 -19.15 16.93
N GLY A 294 -16.18 -18.74 18.00
CA GLY A 294 -15.64 -18.65 19.37
C GLY A 294 -14.52 -17.63 19.59
N ALA A 295 -13.88 -17.72 20.77
CA ALA A 295 -12.71 -16.94 21.12
C ALA A 295 -11.44 -17.52 20.47
N PRO A 296 -10.43 -16.69 20.13
CA PRO A 296 -9.24 -17.18 19.45
C PRO A 296 -8.31 -17.95 20.39
N VAL A 297 -7.60 -18.93 19.84
CA VAL A 297 -6.45 -19.56 20.48
C VAL A 297 -5.20 -18.71 20.24
N VAL A 298 -4.41 -18.51 21.29
CA VAL A 298 -3.15 -17.76 21.20
C VAL A 298 -1.97 -18.70 21.04
N ALA A 299 -1.08 -18.38 20.09
CA ALA A 299 0.23 -19.00 19.98
C ALA A 299 1.30 -17.91 19.85
N GLY A 300 2.47 -18.12 20.44
CA GLY A 300 3.55 -17.14 20.42
C GLY A 300 4.94 -17.76 20.47
N THR A 301 5.91 -17.03 19.95
CA THR A 301 7.33 -17.39 20.01
C THR A 301 8.19 -16.13 20.00
N THR A 302 9.35 -16.16 20.65
CA THR A 302 10.33 -15.08 20.58
C THR A 302 11.55 -15.58 19.83
N VAL A 303 11.90 -14.89 18.74
CA VAL A 303 13.12 -15.16 17.96
C VAL A 303 14.17 -14.08 18.17
N GLN A 304 15.39 -14.35 17.75
CA GLN A 304 16.51 -13.42 17.80
C GLN A 304 16.82 -12.97 16.37
N LEU A 305 16.55 -11.71 16.04
CA LEU A 305 16.86 -11.15 14.74
C LEU A 305 18.34 -10.78 14.67
N PRO A 306 19.10 -11.30 13.70
CA PRO A 306 20.53 -11.11 13.65
C PRO A 306 20.89 -9.70 13.15
N LEU A 307 21.76 -9.01 13.88
CA LEU A 307 22.40 -7.76 13.46
C LEU A 307 23.80 -8.06 12.90
N VAL A 308 24.35 -7.13 12.13
CA VAL A 308 25.77 -7.17 11.75
C VAL A 308 26.67 -7.27 12.98
N ASP A 309 27.88 -7.81 12.78
CA ASP A 309 28.78 -8.11 13.88
C ASP A 309 29.12 -6.85 14.71
N PRO A 310 29.15 -6.96 16.05
CA PRO A 310 29.52 -5.89 16.95
C PRO A 310 30.79 -5.13 16.54
N LYS A 311 30.71 -3.80 16.56
CA LYS A 311 31.87 -2.93 16.28
C LYS A 311 32.71 -2.68 17.54
N PRO A 312 34.04 -2.54 17.40
CA PRO A 312 34.93 -2.27 18.54
C PRO A 312 34.72 -0.86 19.12
N ARG A 313 35.21 -0.62 20.34
CA ARG A 313 35.13 0.69 21.02
C ARG A 313 35.56 1.87 20.14
N ALA A 314 36.69 1.74 19.43
CA ALA A 314 37.23 2.80 18.58
C ALA A 314 36.24 3.30 17.50
N TYR A 315 35.44 2.40 16.93
CA TYR A 315 34.39 2.77 15.98
C TYR A 315 33.34 3.69 16.62
N TRP A 316 32.93 3.38 17.86
CA TRP A 316 31.93 4.17 18.57
C TRP A 316 32.47 5.53 19.05
N GLU A 317 33.76 5.62 19.33
CA GLU A 317 34.44 6.89 19.61
C GLU A 317 34.47 7.79 18.37
N GLU A 318 34.81 7.24 17.21
CA GLU A 318 34.73 7.96 15.93
C GLU A 318 33.28 8.39 15.62
N LEU A 319 32.31 7.49 15.80
CA LEU A 319 30.91 7.78 15.54
C LEU A 319 30.40 8.90 16.48
N LYS A 320 30.75 8.85 17.77
CA LYS A 320 30.45 9.91 18.75
C LYS A 320 30.97 11.27 18.28
N ALA A 321 32.16 11.32 17.70
CA ALA A 321 32.80 12.56 17.23
C ALA A 321 32.07 13.20 16.03
N LYS A 322 31.29 12.44 15.25
CA LYS A 322 30.50 12.97 14.12
C LYS A 322 29.32 13.86 14.55
N GLY A 323 28.87 13.74 15.80
CA GLY A 323 27.72 14.49 16.31
C GLY A 323 26.38 14.06 15.68
N GLY A 324 25.32 14.85 15.88
CA GLY A 324 23.98 14.52 15.37
C GLY A 324 23.44 13.20 15.94
N PHE A 325 22.59 12.50 15.16
CA PHE A 325 22.00 11.23 15.57
C PHE A 325 23.06 10.12 15.71
N ASP A 326 24.00 10.03 14.77
CA ASP A 326 25.11 9.08 14.83
C ASP A 326 25.96 9.27 16.08
N GLY A 327 26.25 10.53 16.43
CA GLY A 327 26.99 10.87 17.64
C GLY A 327 26.29 10.41 18.92
N GLN A 328 24.96 10.54 18.97
CA GLN A 328 24.15 10.05 20.10
C GLN A 328 24.13 8.52 20.16
N LEU A 329 24.09 7.82 19.01
CA LEU A 329 24.24 6.36 18.97
C LEU A 329 25.62 5.92 19.48
N GLY A 330 26.70 6.56 19.01
CA GLY A 330 28.06 6.31 19.49
C GLY A 330 28.18 6.49 20.99
N LEU A 331 27.62 7.57 21.53
CA LEU A 331 27.55 7.81 22.97
C LEU A 331 26.77 6.72 23.72
N ALA A 332 25.63 6.27 23.18
CA ALA A 332 24.82 5.21 23.79
C ALA A 332 25.58 3.88 23.84
N MET A 333 26.28 3.52 22.76
CA MET A 333 27.09 2.29 22.69
C MET A 333 28.30 2.34 23.61
N LEU A 334 28.99 3.48 23.71
CA LEU A 334 30.10 3.66 24.65
C LEU A 334 29.63 3.52 26.11
N LYS A 335 28.52 4.16 26.49
CA LYS A 335 27.93 3.99 27.83
C LYS A 335 27.61 2.53 28.14
N ARG A 336 27.19 1.78 27.14
CA ARG A 336 26.92 0.35 27.26
C ARG A 336 28.20 -0.43 27.57
N LEU A 337 29.26 -0.18 26.81
CA LEU A 337 30.59 -0.79 27.01
C LEU A 337 31.20 -0.41 28.36
N ASP A 338 31.09 0.85 28.78
CA ASP A 338 31.57 1.35 30.06
C ASP A 338 30.86 0.68 31.25
N ALA A 339 29.59 0.31 31.06
CA ALA A 339 28.81 -0.47 32.04
C ALA A 339 29.11 -1.99 32.01
N GLY A 340 30.18 -2.42 31.31
CA GLY A 340 30.55 -3.83 31.19
C GLY A 340 29.60 -4.66 30.32
N LYS A 341 28.71 -4.02 29.54
CA LYS A 341 27.76 -4.70 28.66
C LYS A 341 28.30 -4.75 27.23
N GLY A 342 28.16 -5.89 26.57
CA GLY A 342 28.47 -6.01 25.14
C GLY A 342 27.53 -5.21 24.24
N ILE A 343 28.01 -4.91 23.03
CA ILE A 343 27.16 -4.37 21.95
C ILE A 343 26.20 -5.48 21.50
N PRO A 344 24.89 -5.21 21.36
CA PRO A 344 23.93 -6.20 20.91
C PRO A 344 24.28 -6.73 19.51
N SER A 345 24.27 -8.04 19.34
CA SER A 345 24.36 -8.71 18.03
C SER A 345 23.00 -9.21 17.53
N HIS A 346 21.96 -9.14 18.37
CA HIS A 346 20.62 -9.62 18.07
C HIS A 346 19.54 -8.74 18.70
N VAL A 347 18.34 -8.76 18.11
CA VAL A 347 17.13 -8.11 18.64
C VAL A 347 16.08 -9.18 18.98
N PRO A 348 15.62 -9.26 20.25
CA PRO A 348 14.50 -10.12 20.62
C PRO A 348 13.21 -9.67 19.92
N TYR A 349 12.50 -10.62 19.30
CA TYR A 349 11.35 -10.33 18.45
C TYR A 349 10.19 -11.29 18.75
N PRO A 350 9.21 -10.86 19.58
CA PRO A 350 8.04 -11.67 19.91
C PRO A 350 7.04 -11.66 18.75
N VAL A 351 6.76 -12.83 18.19
CA VAL A 351 5.69 -13.05 17.20
C VAL A 351 4.54 -13.73 17.91
N THR A 352 3.33 -13.19 17.75
CA THR A 352 2.09 -13.73 18.34
C THR A 352 1.06 -13.94 17.26
N SER A 353 0.21 -14.96 17.41
CA SER A 353 -0.97 -15.15 16.58
C SER A 353 -2.22 -15.39 17.40
N TRP A 354 -3.37 -14.92 16.89
CA TRP A 354 -4.71 -15.27 17.33
C TRP A 354 -5.38 -16.09 16.25
N GLN A 355 -5.86 -17.28 16.60
CA GLN A 355 -6.43 -18.23 15.64
C GLN A 355 -7.88 -18.53 15.97
N PHE A 356 -8.77 -18.14 15.06
CA PHE A 356 -10.19 -18.45 15.13
C PHE A 356 -10.43 -19.78 14.41
N GLY A 357 -10.19 -20.88 15.14
CA GLY A 357 -10.29 -22.23 14.62
C GLY A 357 -9.39 -22.46 13.40
N LYS A 358 -10.03 -22.71 12.26
CA LYS A 358 -9.38 -22.83 10.94
C LYS A 358 -9.72 -21.66 10.03
N ASP A 359 -10.56 -20.72 10.43
CA ASP A 359 -11.17 -19.76 9.51
C ASP A 359 -10.32 -18.49 9.36
N LEU A 360 -9.57 -18.13 10.40
CA LEU A 360 -8.67 -16.97 10.37
C LEU A 360 -7.48 -17.16 11.31
N ALA A 361 -6.28 -16.82 10.82
CA ALA A 361 -5.10 -16.52 11.62
C ALA A 361 -4.78 -15.02 11.54
N MET A 362 -4.79 -14.36 12.69
CA MET A 362 -4.23 -13.02 12.84
C MET A 362 -2.80 -13.12 13.39
N VAL A 363 -1.85 -12.41 12.79
CA VAL A 363 -0.43 -12.40 13.17
C VAL A 363 -0.03 -10.98 13.58
N PHE A 364 0.69 -10.87 14.69
CA PHE A 364 1.15 -9.61 15.26
C PHE A 364 2.67 -9.55 15.25
N LEU A 365 3.21 -8.56 14.55
CA LEU A 365 4.63 -8.37 14.31
C LEU A 365 5.12 -7.03 14.92
N PRO A 366 6.20 -7.05 15.73
CA PRO A 366 6.83 -5.83 16.21
C PRO A 366 7.50 -4.99 15.14
N GLY A 367 7.49 -3.67 15.35
CA GLY A 367 8.25 -2.72 14.53
C GLY A 367 7.63 -2.38 13.19
N GLU A 368 8.41 -1.66 12.39
CA GLU A 368 8.01 -1.20 11.07
C GLU A 368 8.40 -2.26 10.04
N VAL A 369 7.47 -3.17 9.75
CA VAL A 369 7.70 -4.30 8.84
C VAL A 369 7.41 -3.89 7.40
N VAL A 370 8.38 -4.07 6.49
CA VAL A 370 8.21 -3.75 5.06
C VAL A 370 7.25 -4.71 4.37
N VAL A 371 6.70 -4.30 3.23
CA VAL A 371 5.63 -5.00 2.52
C VAL A 371 6.01 -6.39 2.00
N ASP A 372 7.29 -6.66 1.73
CA ASP A 372 7.74 -7.98 1.24
C ASP A 372 7.31 -9.13 2.16
N TYR A 373 7.20 -8.88 3.47
CA TYR A 373 6.75 -9.88 4.42
C TYR A 373 5.30 -10.28 4.17
N SER A 374 4.39 -9.34 3.91
CA SER A 374 3.00 -9.69 3.59
C SER A 374 2.91 -10.35 2.23
N VAL A 375 3.61 -9.84 1.21
CA VAL A 375 3.68 -10.46 -0.14
C VAL A 375 4.11 -11.93 -0.04
N ARG A 376 5.19 -12.20 0.70
CA ARG A 376 5.73 -13.54 0.86
C ARG A 376 4.82 -14.44 1.68
N LEU A 377 4.35 -13.97 2.84
CA LEU A 377 3.47 -14.75 3.71
C LEU A 377 2.14 -15.08 3.02
N ASN A 378 1.59 -14.17 2.23
CA ASN A 378 0.37 -14.43 1.44
C ASN A 378 0.60 -15.42 0.30
N ARG A 379 1.84 -15.65 -0.14
CA ARG A 379 2.18 -16.72 -1.08
C ARG A 379 2.32 -18.07 -0.38
N GLU A 380 2.92 -18.08 0.80
CA GLU A 380 3.30 -19.31 1.53
C GLU A 380 2.20 -19.83 2.47
N LEU A 381 1.29 -18.95 2.89
CA LEU A 381 0.15 -19.25 3.74
C LEU A 381 -1.16 -18.99 2.99
N ALA A 382 -2.25 -19.52 3.52
CA ALA A 382 -3.60 -19.34 3.00
C ALA A 382 -4.04 -17.86 3.17
N TRP A 383 -3.72 -17.00 2.21
CA TRP A 383 -3.95 -15.54 2.31
C TRP A 383 -5.42 -15.20 2.51
N SER A 384 -6.33 -16.03 2.02
CA SER A 384 -7.78 -15.89 2.21
C SER A 384 -8.24 -16.14 3.66
N ARG A 385 -7.33 -16.52 4.55
CA ARG A 385 -7.53 -16.79 5.98
C ARG A 385 -6.41 -16.20 6.84
N LEU A 386 -5.71 -15.18 6.34
CA LEU A 386 -4.57 -14.56 6.99
C LEU A 386 -4.76 -13.06 7.16
N TRP A 387 -4.47 -12.57 8.34
CA TRP A 387 -4.41 -11.15 8.68
C TRP A 387 -3.06 -10.87 9.32
N ILE A 388 -2.31 -9.88 8.81
CA ILE A 388 -1.00 -9.51 9.35
C ILE A 388 -1.03 -8.06 9.82
N THR A 389 -0.74 -7.86 11.11
CA THR A 389 -0.64 -6.56 11.76
C THR A 389 0.82 -6.34 12.18
N ALA A 390 1.41 -5.23 11.74
CA ALA A 390 2.72 -4.76 12.20
C ALA A 390 2.53 -3.70 13.31
N TRP A 391 3.60 -3.02 13.75
CA TRP A 391 3.56 -2.06 14.87
C TRP A 391 2.95 -2.63 16.16
N ALA A 392 3.03 -3.95 16.36
CA ALA A 392 2.38 -4.64 17.46
C ALA A 392 3.41 -5.22 18.44
N ASN A 393 3.12 -5.16 19.75
CA ASN A 393 3.91 -5.75 20.83
C ASN A 393 5.31 -5.18 21.07
N GLY A 394 5.80 -4.28 20.23
CA GLY A 394 7.08 -3.61 20.43
C GLY A 394 7.50 -2.76 19.24
N MET A 395 8.59 -2.01 19.45
CA MET A 395 9.17 -1.13 18.45
C MET A 395 10.70 -1.30 18.36
N PRO A 396 11.18 -2.40 17.77
CA PRO A 396 12.61 -2.62 17.50
C PRO A 396 13.17 -1.75 16.38
N GLY A 397 12.34 -0.96 15.70
CA GLY A 397 12.67 -0.21 14.50
C GLY A 397 12.16 -0.87 13.23
N TYR A 398 12.78 -0.56 12.10
CA TYR A 398 12.43 -1.13 10.80
C TYR A 398 12.89 -2.58 10.69
N ILE A 399 12.03 -3.43 10.14
CA ILE A 399 12.32 -4.83 9.83
C ILE A 399 12.40 -4.94 8.30
N PRO A 400 13.60 -4.83 7.71
CA PRO A 400 13.76 -4.90 6.27
C PRO A 400 13.68 -6.35 5.77
N SER A 401 13.33 -6.52 4.50
CA SER A 401 13.43 -7.79 3.77
C SER A 401 14.81 -7.95 3.15
N ARG A 402 15.12 -9.14 2.60
CA ARG A 402 16.36 -9.35 1.85
C ARG A 402 16.47 -8.39 0.67
N ARG A 403 15.36 -8.12 -0.02
CA ARG A 403 15.29 -7.14 -1.11
C ARG A 403 15.66 -5.74 -0.61
N VAL A 404 14.95 -5.25 0.42
CA VAL A 404 15.18 -3.90 0.97
C VAL A 404 16.61 -3.75 1.53
N LEU A 405 17.18 -4.81 2.12
CA LEU A 405 18.58 -4.84 2.53
C LEU A 405 19.54 -4.71 1.34
N ALA A 406 19.29 -5.38 0.21
CA ALA A 406 20.14 -5.30 -0.98
C ALA A 406 20.04 -3.94 -1.69
N GLU A 407 18.86 -3.33 -1.66
CA GLU A 407 18.59 -1.99 -2.20
C GLU A 407 19.19 -0.86 -1.34
N GLY A 408 19.42 -1.12 -0.06
CA GLY A 408 19.88 -0.15 0.93
C GLY A 408 18.85 0.95 1.25
N GLY A 409 19.32 2.04 1.85
CA GLY A 409 18.55 3.26 2.07
C GLY A 409 17.88 3.34 3.43
N TYR A 410 16.73 4.00 3.51
CA TYR A 410 16.17 4.41 4.80
C TYR A 410 15.79 3.24 5.73
N GLU A 411 14.93 2.33 5.27
CA GLU A 411 14.42 1.21 6.08
C GLU A 411 15.51 0.20 6.46
N ALA A 412 16.53 0.02 5.60
CA ALA A 412 17.63 -0.92 5.80
C ALA A 412 18.79 -0.37 6.63
N ASP A 413 19.19 0.88 6.37
CA ASP A 413 20.45 1.45 6.86
C ASP A 413 20.22 2.64 7.80
N PHE A 414 19.58 3.72 7.31
CA PHE A 414 19.57 5.00 8.04
C PHE A 414 18.68 5.02 9.27
N SER A 415 17.53 4.35 9.23
CA SER A 415 16.51 4.45 10.28
C SER A 415 16.89 3.76 11.59
N GLN A 416 17.80 2.79 11.53
CA GLN A 416 18.23 1.98 12.67
C GLN A 416 18.85 2.84 13.79
N VAL A 417 19.49 3.96 13.43
CA VAL A 417 20.08 4.91 14.38
C VAL A 417 19.05 5.44 15.38
N TYR A 418 17.83 5.75 14.93
CA TYR A 418 16.78 6.34 15.77
C TYR A 418 16.37 5.38 16.89
N TYR A 419 16.40 4.09 16.61
CA TYR A 419 16.00 3.02 17.51
C TYR A 419 17.16 2.52 18.41
N GLU A 420 18.28 3.24 18.44
CA GLU A 420 19.48 2.86 19.21
C GLU A 420 20.07 1.49 18.77
N GLN A 421 19.82 1.10 17.51
CA GLN A 421 20.35 -0.15 16.97
C GLN A 421 21.81 0.03 16.53
N PRO A 422 22.72 -0.89 16.88
CA PRO A 422 24.15 -0.76 16.60
C PRO A 422 24.52 -1.01 15.14
N GLY A 423 23.56 -1.37 14.29
CA GLY A 423 23.80 -1.59 12.87
C GLY A 423 22.58 -2.16 12.19
N ARG A 424 22.72 -2.42 10.89
CA ARG A 424 21.70 -3.08 10.08
C ARG A 424 21.52 -4.56 10.45
N TYR A 425 20.38 -5.11 10.10
CA TYR A 425 20.12 -6.55 10.16
C TYR A 425 20.95 -7.31 9.13
N LYS A 426 21.29 -8.57 9.43
CA LYS A 426 21.82 -9.51 8.43
C LYS A 426 20.68 -10.04 7.55
N PRO A 427 20.95 -10.48 6.29
CA PRO A 427 19.92 -10.95 5.35
C PRO A 427 19.00 -12.05 5.88
N GLU A 428 19.44 -12.84 6.85
CA GLU A 428 18.68 -13.94 7.47
C GLU A 428 17.47 -13.45 8.28
N VAL A 429 17.37 -12.15 8.58
CA VAL A 429 16.23 -11.55 9.30
C VAL A 429 14.89 -11.94 8.68
N GLU A 430 14.82 -12.01 7.35
CA GLU A 430 13.59 -12.35 6.64
C GLU A 430 13.15 -13.80 6.92
N GLU A 431 14.08 -14.75 6.80
CA GLU A 431 13.82 -16.17 7.08
C GLU A 431 13.48 -16.41 8.56
N VAL A 432 14.14 -15.69 9.47
CA VAL A 432 13.89 -15.83 10.92
C VAL A 432 12.46 -15.38 11.26
N VAL A 433 12.01 -14.25 10.72
CA VAL A 433 10.64 -13.75 10.94
C VAL A 433 9.61 -14.63 10.25
N VAL A 434 9.80 -14.96 8.96
CA VAL A 434 8.86 -15.81 8.21
C VAL A 434 8.74 -17.19 8.86
N GLY A 435 9.85 -17.79 9.25
CA GLY A 435 9.87 -19.06 9.98
C GLY A 435 9.16 -18.98 11.34
N ALA A 436 9.26 -17.85 12.06
CA ALA A 436 8.52 -17.63 13.29
C ALA A 436 7.00 -17.55 13.04
N VAL A 437 6.57 -16.87 11.97
CA VAL A 437 5.16 -16.81 11.58
C VAL A 437 4.62 -18.20 11.26
N HIS A 438 5.32 -18.98 10.42
CA HIS A 438 4.96 -20.37 10.12
C HIS A 438 4.81 -21.23 11.37
N ARG A 439 5.71 -21.06 12.36
CA ARG A 439 5.63 -21.80 13.64
C ARG A 439 4.39 -21.43 14.45
N VAL A 440 4.06 -20.14 14.55
CA VAL A 440 2.91 -19.72 15.37
C VAL A 440 1.58 -20.03 14.70
N VAL A 441 1.45 -19.90 13.38
CA VAL A 441 0.18 -20.20 12.66
C VAL A 441 0.00 -21.71 12.45
N GLY A 442 1.08 -22.43 12.16
CA GLY A 442 1.07 -23.88 11.94
C GLY A 442 0.58 -24.31 10.55
N LYS A 443 0.77 -25.61 10.26
CA LYS A 443 0.54 -26.21 8.93
C LYS A 443 -0.90 -26.09 8.40
N LYS A 444 -1.90 -25.94 9.28
CA LYS A 444 -3.32 -25.79 8.89
C LYS A 444 -3.62 -24.48 8.11
N PHE A 445 -2.70 -23.52 8.16
CA PHE A 445 -2.75 -22.29 7.38
C PHE A 445 -1.73 -22.26 6.23
N ALA A 446 -1.07 -23.38 5.89
CA ALA A 446 -0.26 -23.45 4.69
C ALA A 446 -1.08 -23.14 3.44
N ALA A 447 -0.47 -22.50 2.45
CA ALA A 447 -1.11 -22.26 1.16
C ALA A 447 -1.50 -23.58 0.47
N PRO A 448 -2.73 -23.71 -0.03
CA PRO A 448 -3.09 -24.79 -0.95
C PRO A 448 -2.21 -24.77 -2.21
N GLY A 449 -1.94 -25.95 -2.80
CA GLY A 449 -1.07 -26.06 -3.98
C GLY A 449 -1.59 -25.34 -5.23
N ASP A 450 -2.89 -25.06 -5.29
CA ASP A 450 -3.60 -24.36 -6.37
C ASP A 450 -3.95 -22.90 -6.02
N GLN A 451 -3.45 -22.37 -4.90
CA GLN A 451 -3.73 -21.01 -4.47
C GLN A 451 -3.26 -19.98 -5.51
N LYS A 452 -4.20 -19.15 -5.98
CA LYS A 452 -3.87 -18.00 -6.82
C LYS A 452 -3.10 -16.94 -6.00
N PRO A 453 -2.21 -16.15 -6.63
CA PRO A 453 -1.62 -15.00 -5.98
C PRO A 453 -2.68 -14.04 -5.43
N ALA A 454 -2.45 -13.54 -4.23
CA ALA A 454 -3.28 -12.50 -3.63
C ALA A 454 -3.39 -11.25 -4.54
N PRO A 455 -4.61 -10.73 -4.79
CA PRO A 455 -4.85 -9.69 -5.81
C PRO A 455 -4.49 -8.26 -5.36
N PHE A 456 -3.93 -8.06 -4.17
CA PHE A 456 -3.74 -6.76 -3.53
C PHE A 456 -2.30 -6.24 -3.54
N HIS A 457 -1.33 -7.01 -4.07
CA HIS A 457 0.09 -6.66 -3.97
C HIS A 457 0.64 -5.73 -5.07
N ARG A 458 -0.25 -5.05 -5.80
CA ARG A 458 0.09 -4.13 -6.88
C ARG A 458 -0.86 -2.93 -6.82
N ALA A 459 -0.32 -1.76 -7.15
CA ALA A 459 -1.12 -0.57 -7.36
C ALA A 459 -2.21 -0.86 -8.40
N PRO A 460 -3.43 -0.32 -8.24
CA PRO A 460 -4.44 -0.37 -9.29
C PRO A 460 -3.88 0.22 -10.58
N SER A 461 -4.40 -0.24 -11.72
CA SER A 461 -4.09 0.36 -13.00
C SER A 461 -4.48 1.84 -13.02
N GLY A 462 -3.69 2.68 -13.69
CA GLY A 462 -4.00 4.09 -13.88
C GLY A 462 -5.10 4.35 -14.90
N GLU A 463 -5.68 3.30 -15.49
CA GLU A 463 -6.62 3.38 -16.60
C GLU A 463 -7.83 4.27 -16.31
N ASP A 464 -8.50 4.08 -15.18
CA ASP A 464 -9.73 4.81 -14.84
C ASP A 464 -9.45 6.31 -14.67
N ALA A 465 -8.39 6.64 -13.93
CA ALA A 465 -7.95 8.02 -13.76
C ALA A 465 -7.52 8.65 -15.09
N THR A 466 -6.88 7.87 -15.96
CA THR A 466 -6.47 8.31 -17.30
C THR A 466 -7.69 8.64 -18.17
N LEU A 467 -8.69 7.75 -18.19
CA LEU A 467 -9.92 7.97 -18.94
C LEU A 467 -10.75 9.13 -18.38
N GLY A 468 -10.77 9.31 -17.05
CA GLY A 468 -11.38 10.48 -16.41
C GLY A 468 -10.74 11.79 -16.87
N LYS A 469 -9.41 11.88 -16.83
CA LYS A 469 -8.65 13.05 -17.33
C LYS A 469 -8.90 13.30 -18.82
N LEU A 470 -9.01 12.24 -19.62
CA LEU A 470 -9.34 12.38 -21.04
C LEU A 470 -10.75 12.94 -21.24
N SER A 471 -11.72 12.53 -20.41
CA SER A 471 -13.07 13.09 -20.45
C SER A 471 -13.11 14.56 -20.09
N GLU A 472 -12.40 14.96 -19.03
CA GLU A 472 -12.23 16.38 -18.66
C GLU A 472 -11.57 17.19 -19.78
N TRP A 473 -10.47 16.67 -20.34
CA TRP A 473 -9.79 17.29 -21.48
C TRP A 473 -10.68 17.38 -22.72
N ALA A 474 -11.52 16.38 -22.98
CA ALA A 474 -12.44 16.36 -24.12
C ALA A 474 -13.52 17.45 -24.05
N VAL A 475 -13.91 17.87 -22.84
CA VAL A 475 -14.87 18.97 -22.64
C VAL A 475 -14.24 20.34 -22.91
N ALA A 476 -12.96 20.51 -22.55
CA ALA A 476 -12.22 21.76 -22.74
C ALA A 476 -10.82 21.51 -23.34
N PRO A 477 -10.74 21.04 -24.60
CA PRO A 477 -9.45 20.79 -25.24
C PRO A 477 -8.74 22.13 -25.47
N GLY A 478 -7.42 22.17 -25.22
CA GLY A 478 -6.60 23.38 -25.18
C GLY A 478 -6.70 24.31 -26.40
N SER A 479 -5.74 24.25 -27.33
CA SER A 479 -5.67 25.21 -28.44
C SER A 479 -6.70 24.91 -29.56
N GLY A 480 -7.00 25.90 -30.42
CA GLY A 480 -7.91 25.72 -31.55
C GLY A 480 -7.48 24.63 -32.54
N GLU A 481 -6.18 24.44 -32.74
CA GLU A 481 -5.64 23.37 -33.58
C GLU A 481 -5.79 21.98 -32.94
N ASP A 482 -5.68 21.90 -31.61
CA ASP A 482 -5.91 20.65 -30.88
C ASP A 482 -7.38 20.26 -30.96
N VAL A 483 -8.30 21.22 -30.84
CA VAL A 483 -9.74 21.00 -31.04
C VAL A 483 -10.02 20.47 -32.44
N ALA A 484 -9.41 21.06 -33.47
CA ALA A 484 -9.60 20.61 -34.86
C ALA A 484 -9.11 19.17 -35.06
N ARG A 485 -7.91 18.84 -34.57
CA ARG A 485 -7.35 17.47 -34.61
C ARG A 485 -8.22 16.48 -33.84
N ALA A 486 -8.69 16.85 -32.65
CA ALA A 486 -9.52 16.03 -31.79
C ALA A 486 -10.88 15.70 -32.43
N LYS A 487 -11.52 16.68 -33.11
CA LYS A 487 -12.76 16.45 -33.86
C LYS A 487 -12.58 15.46 -35.01
N VAL A 488 -11.46 15.54 -35.74
CA VAL A 488 -11.15 14.58 -36.81
C VAL A 488 -10.93 13.18 -36.24
N LEU A 489 -10.17 13.07 -35.14
CA LEU A 489 -9.96 11.79 -34.45
C LEU A 489 -11.28 11.19 -33.95
N ALA A 490 -12.17 12.00 -33.36
CA ALA A 490 -13.47 11.54 -32.87
C ALA A 490 -14.34 10.93 -33.99
N LYS A 491 -14.28 11.47 -35.22
CA LYS A 491 -14.95 10.86 -36.38
C LYS A 491 -14.41 9.46 -36.69
N HIS A 492 -13.08 9.27 -36.64
CA HIS A 492 -12.43 7.99 -36.89
C HIS A 492 -12.66 6.95 -35.79
N LEU A 493 -12.81 7.39 -34.55
CA LEU A 493 -12.93 6.51 -33.40
C LEU A 493 -14.13 5.55 -33.48
N ARG A 494 -15.25 5.98 -34.09
CA ARG A 494 -16.47 5.15 -34.25
C ARG A 494 -16.24 3.92 -35.12
N THR A 495 -15.38 4.03 -36.13
CA THR A 495 -15.07 2.93 -37.07
C THR A 495 -13.78 2.21 -36.71
N ALA A 496 -13.07 2.65 -35.67
CA ALA A 496 -11.82 2.05 -35.21
C ALA A 496 -12.01 0.58 -34.80
N ARG A 497 -11.00 -0.23 -35.10
CA ARG A 497 -10.92 -1.66 -34.75
C ARG A 497 -9.49 -2.00 -34.34
N PRO A 498 -9.24 -3.07 -33.56
CA PRO A 498 -7.88 -3.48 -33.22
C PRO A 498 -7.02 -3.71 -34.47
N ALA A 499 -5.81 -3.13 -34.50
CA ALA A 499 -4.89 -3.21 -35.63
C ALA A 499 -4.10 -4.52 -35.63
N ILE A 500 -3.58 -4.91 -34.46
CA ILE A 500 -2.56 -5.95 -34.35
C ILE A 500 -3.23 -7.30 -34.10
N ARG A 501 -3.07 -8.22 -35.05
CA ARG A 501 -3.44 -9.64 -34.86
C ARG A 501 -2.26 -10.43 -34.30
N LYS A 502 -1.07 -10.19 -34.86
CA LYS A 502 0.17 -10.88 -34.52
C LYS A 502 1.30 -9.87 -34.66
N ILE A 503 2.15 -9.79 -33.64
CA ILE A 503 3.36 -8.96 -33.65
C ILE A 503 4.46 -9.76 -34.36
N ASP A 504 5.19 -9.08 -35.23
CA ASP A 504 6.49 -9.50 -35.74
C ASP A 504 7.56 -8.64 -35.07
N ILE A 505 8.39 -9.27 -34.25
CA ILE A 505 9.39 -8.54 -33.46
C ILE A 505 10.46 -7.92 -34.36
N GLY A 506 10.73 -8.49 -35.55
CA GLY A 506 11.77 -7.99 -36.44
C GLY A 506 13.13 -7.88 -35.74
N THR A 507 13.67 -6.67 -35.67
CA THR A 507 14.90 -6.36 -34.91
C THR A 507 14.61 -5.66 -33.58
N GLY A 508 13.33 -5.57 -33.19
CA GLY A 508 12.91 -4.99 -31.93
C GLY A 508 13.29 -5.86 -30.74
N GLU A 509 13.21 -5.27 -29.56
CA GLU A 509 13.48 -5.93 -28.29
C GLU A 509 12.27 -5.87 -27.36
N ASN A 510 12.11 -6.89 -26.52
CA ASN A 510 11.13 -6.86 -25.45
C ASN A 510 11.71 -6.12 -24.25
N THR A 511 11.01 -5.10 -23.78
CA THR A 511 11.39 -4.37 -22.58
C THR A 511 10.15 -3.95 -21.79
N MET A 512 10.32 -3.70 -20.50
CA MET A 512 9.26 -3.18 -19.66
C MET A 512 9.23 -1.65 -19.76
N TRP A 513 8.07 -1.06 -20.01
CA TRP A 513 7.90 0.39 -20.07
C TRP A 513 6.47 0.83 -19.72
N HIS A 514 6.28 2.12 -19.45
CA HIS A 514 4.99 2.69 -19.09
C HIS A 514 3.98 2.64 -20.25
N ASN A 515 2.79 2.10 -19.98
CA ASN A 515 1.68 2.00 -20.93
C ASN A 515 0.86 3.30 -21.04
N LEU A 516 -0.28 3.22 -21.73
CA LEU A 516 -1.26 4.31 -21.86
C LEU A 516 -1.78 4.87 -20.53
N ALA A 517 -1.69 4.11 -19.44
CA ALA A 517 -2.15 4.47 -18.10
C ALA A 517 -0.99 4.78 -17.14
N GLY A 518 0.26 4.69 -17.61
CA GLY A 518 1.44 4.81 -16.77
C GLY A 518 1.74 3.58 -15.94
N ASP A 519 1.20 2.41 -16.29
CA ASP A 519 1.58 1.14 -15.66
C ASP A 519 2.74 0.51 -16.43
N PHE A 520 3.71 -0.08 -15.74
CA PHE A 520 4.87 -0.70 -16.39
C PHE A 520 4.51 -2.06 -16.97
N VAL A 521 4.49 -2.17 -18.30
CA VAL A 521 4.11 -3.37 -19.05
C VAL A 521 5.19 -3.77 -20.05
N GLU A 522 5.14 -5.02 -20.52
CA GLU A 522 6.01 -5.47 -21.59
C GLU A 522 5.61 -4.82 -22.93
N ARG A 523 6.61 -4.31 -23.65
CA ARG A 523 6.48 -3.71 -24.97
C ARG A 523 7.53 -4.27 -25.92
N VAL A 524 7.19 -4.29 -27.21
CA VAL A 524 8.13 -4.52 -28.30
C VAL A 524 8.57 -3.19 -28.85
N PHE A 525 9.88 -2.95 -28.88
CA PHE A 525 10.44 -1.60 -28.98
C PHE A 525 11.61 -1.53 -29.97
N ILE A 526 11.76 -0.38 -30.62
CA ILE A 526 12.91 -0.03 -31.47
C ILE A 526 13.46 1.37 -31.13
N ARG A 527 14.77 1.56 -31.33
CA ARG A 527 15.45 2.86 -31.15
C ARG A 527 15.94 3.45 -32.46
N GLN A 528 16.16 4.76 -32.43
CA GLN A 528 16.97 5.49 -33.41
C GLN A 528 18.48 5.36 -33.15
N GLU A 529 18.93 4.33 -32.44
CA GLU A 529 20.36 4.09 -32.21
C GLU A 529 21.03 3.62 -33.50
N LYS A 530 20.35 2.76 -34.25
CA LYS A 530 20.77 2.25 -35.55
C LYS A 530 19.65 2.44 -36.58
N ARG A 531 20.03 2.91 -37.77
CA ARG A 531 19.12 2.99 -38.91
C ARG A 531 18.64 1.60 -39.32
N GLY A 532 17.36 1.48 -39.65
CA GLY A 532 16.75 0.26 -40.15
C GLY A 532 16.22 -0.70 -39.08
N ALA A 533 16.34 -0.36 -37.79
CA ALA A 533 15.67 -1.14 -36.75
C ALA A 533 14.15 -1.15 -36.97
N GLU A 534 13.50 -2.31 -36.90
CA GLU A 534 12.13 -2.50 -37.37
C GLU A 534 11.32 -3.42 -36.46
N VAL A 535 10.07 -3.03 -36.22
CA VAL A 535 9.04 -3.85 -35.56
C VAL A 535 7.79 -3.84 -36.41
N GLY A 536 7.17 -5.00 -36.61
CA GLY A 536 6.05 -5.20 -37.50
C GLY A 536 4.84 -5.86 -36.85
N TRP A 537 3.75 -5.92 -37.60
CA TRP A 537 2.57 -6.69 -37.26
C TRP A 537 1.72 -7.01 -38.49
N GLU A 538 0.84 -8.00 -38.34
CA GLU A 538 -0.19 -8.31 -39.30
C GLU A 538 -1.54 -7.70 -38.86
N SER A 539 -2.24 -7.09 -39.81
CA SER A 539 -3.59 -6.54 -39.63
C SER A 539 -4.60 -7.21 -40.55
N LYS A 540 -5.84 -7.37 -40.07
CA LYS A 540 -6.97 -7.82 -40.89
C LYS A 540 -7.79 -6.62 -41.37
N VAL A 541 -7.70 -6.30 -42.65
CA VAL A 541 -8.43 -5.18 -43.26
C VAL A 541 -9.67 -5.71 -44.00
N ARG A 542 -10.85 -5.14 -43.76
CA ARG A 542 -12.10 -5.54 -44.43
C ARG A 542 -12.16 -5.01 -45.87
N LYS A 543 -12.88 -5.73 -46.75
CA LYS A 543 -13.14 -5.34 -48.15
C LYS A 543 -14.01 -4.07 -48.25
N LYS A 544 -13.87 -3.38 -49.40
CA LYS A 544 -14.47 -2.11 -49.86
C LYS A 544 -15.94 -1.87 -49.38
N GLY A 545 -16.27 -0.64 -48.96
CA GLY A 545 -17.67 -0.21 -48.72
C GLY A 545 -18.00 0.44 -47.37
N MET A 546 -17.04 0.72 -46.49
CA MET A 546 -17.24 1.50 -45.26
C MET A 546 -16.35 2.74 -45.27
N GLU A 547 -16.90 3.91 -44.92
CA GLU A 547 -16.16 5.17 -44.75
C GLU A 547 -14.89 4.94 -43.91
N ARG A 548 -13.70 5.17 -44.50
CA ARG A 548 -12.33 5.13 -43.90
C ARG A 548 -12.09 4.00 -42.89
N ARG A 549 -11.22 3.05 -43.24
CA ARG A 549 -10.87 1.92 -42.36
C ARG A 549 -9.87 2.38 -41.30
N VAL A 550 -10.29 2.38 -40.04
CA VAL A 550 -9.47 2.85 -38.93
C VAL A 550 -9.00 1.66 -38.11
N LEU A 551 -7.69 1.50 -38.00
CA LEU A 551 -7.05 0.49 -37.16
C LEU A 551 -6.43 1.16 -35.95
N CYS A 552 -6.60 0.59 -34.76
CA CYS A 552 -6.13 1.13 -33.49
C CYS A 552 -5.20 0.16 -32.78
N PHE A 553 -4.08 0.64 -32.27
CA PHE A 553 -3.16 -0.11 -31.41
C PHE A 553 -2.65 0.74 -30.27
N SER A 554 -2.26 0.09 -29.16
CA SER A 554 -1.66 0.76 -28.02
C SER A 554 -0.13 0.65 -28.07
N GLY A 555 0.55 1.71 -27.64
CA GLY A 555 2.00 1.80 -27.70
C GLY A 555 2.52 3.10 -27.10
N GLY A 556 3.70 3.53 -27.54
CA GLY A 556 4.24 4.81 -27.14
C GLY A 556 5.43 5.26 -27.97
N VAL A 557 5.86 6.48 -27.68
CA VAL A 557 7.08 7.10 -28.19
C VAL A 557 7.74 7.87 -27.05
N GLY A 558 9.06 8.04 -27.09
CA GLY A 558 9.71 8.76 -26.00
C GLY A 558 11.18 9.06 -26.18
N TRP A 559 11.78 9.48 -25.07
CA TRP A 559 13.07 10.17 -24.99
C TRP A 559 13.12 11.44 -25.85
N SER A 560 12.10 12.29 -25.73
CA SER A 560 11.99 13.56 -26.47
C SER A 560 13.18 14.53 -26.24
N THR A 561 13.91 14.37 -25.12
CA THR A 561 15.12 15.14 -24.79
C THR A 561 16.37 14.72 -25.57
N GLN A 562 16.35 13.57 -26.25
CA GLN A 562 17.45 13.17 -27.13
C GLN A 562 17.43 13.94 -28.45
N PRO A 563 18.57 14.04 -29.15
CA PRO A 563 18.66 14.68 -30.44
C PRO A 563 17.59 14.19 -31.42
N LYS A 564 16.91 15.14 -32.08
CA LYS A 564 16.04 14.85 -33.22
C LYS A 564 16.89 14.29 -34.36
N THR A 565 16.45 13.20 -34.98
CA THR A 565 17.14 12.58 -36.12
C THR A 565 16.16 12.39 -37.28
N GLY A 566 16.28 11.30 -38.05
CA GLY A 566 15.42 11.00 -39.19
C GLY A 566 13.99 10.55 -38.84
N GLY A 567 13.68 10.32 -37.55
CA GLY A 567 12.36 9.86 -37.13
C GLY A 567 12.14 8.37 -37.37
N PHE A 568 10.87 8.01 -37.50
CA PHE A 568 10.38 6.68 -37.84
C PHE A 568 9.58 6.72 -39.14
N SER A 569 9.61 5.63 -39.87
CA SER A 569 8.87 5.41 -41.11
C SER A 569 7.81 4.34 -40.87
N LEU A 570 6.56 4.63 -41.22
CA LEU A 570 5.51 3.63 -41.30
C LEU A 570 5.57 2.97 -42.68
N VAL A 571 5.81 1.67 -42.69
CA VAL A 571 5.89 0.82 -43.87
C VAL A 571 4.64 -0.05 -43.95
N MET A 572 4.06 -0.16 -45.14
CA MET A 572 2.90 -0.99 -45.41
C MET A 572 3.15 -1.81 -46.67
N ASP A 573 3.07 -3.14 -46.55
CA ASP A 573 3.39 -4.10 -47.60
C ASP A 573 4.78 -3.85 -48.25
N GLY A 574 5.75 -3.45 -47.43
CA GLY A 574 7.15 -3.20 -47.85
C GLY A 574 7.43 -1.78 -48.37
N GLU A 575 6.41 -0.95 -48.57
CA GLU A 575 6.57 0.43 -49.05
C GLU A 575 6.43 1.45 -47.91
N GLU A 576 7.36 2.42 -47.84
CA GLU A 576 7.26 3.58 -46.93
C GLU A 576 6.05 4.44 -47.32
N ARG A 577 5.17 4.69 -46.35
CA ARG A 577 3.93 5.48 -46.56
C ARG A 577 4.02 6.87 -45.97
N LEU A 578 4.52 6.99 -44.74
CA LEU A 578 4.68 8.27 -44.06
C LEU A 578 5.82 8.21 -43.05
N ARG A 579 6.27 9.38 -42.62
CA ARG A 579 7.23 9.52 -41.51
C ARG A 579 6.59 10.24 -40.34
N PHE A 580 7.01 9.87 -39.14
CA PHE A 580 6.59 10.48 -37.90
C PHE A 580 7.75 10.49 -36.89
N ASP A 581 7.60 11.19 -35.78
CA ASP A 581 8.62 11.23 -34.73
C ASP A 581 7.97 11.34 -33.34
N VAL A 582 8.80 11.32 -32.30
CA VAL A 582 8.40 11.45 -30.90
C VAL A 582 7.64 12.76 -30.67
N THR A 583 6.50 12.66 -29.99
CA THR A 583 5.63 13.79 -29.64
C THR A 583 5.04 13.59 -28.24
N ASN A 584 4.68 14.70 -27.58
CA ASN A 584 4.00 14.70 -26.28
C ASN A 584 2.50 15.07 -26.39
N ASP A 585 2.05 15.40 -27.59
CA ASP A 585 0.73 15.98 -27.84
C ASP A 585 -0.03 15.16 -28.90
N LEU A 586 -1.35 15.33 -28.95
CA LEU A 586 -2.19 14.76 -29.99
C LEU A 586 -1.64 15.16 -31.37
N SER A 587 -1.17 14.19 -32.14
CA SER A 587 -0.47 14.44 -33.40
C SER A 587 -1.08 13.67 -34.54
N ARG A 588 -0.94 14.21 -35.76
CA ARG A 588 -1.43 13.63 -37.01
C ARG A 588 -0.33 13.76 -38.06
N TRP A 589 -0.05 12.67 -38.76
CA TRP A 589 0.82 12.62 -39.93
C TRP A 589 0.08 11.96 -41.08
N SER A 590 0.33 12.40 -42.30
CA SER A 590 -0.34 11.88 -43.52
C SER A 590 0.70 11.57 -44.59
N SER A 591 0.43 10.58 -45.42
CA SER A 591 1.20 10.30 -46.64
C SER A 591 1.03 11.42 -47.66
N ASN A 592 1.98 11.58 -48.58
CA ASN A 592 1.94 12.64 -49.60
C ASN A 592 0.71 12.56 -50.52
N ASP A 593 0.12 11.37 -50.65
CA ASP A 593 -1.05 11.07 -51.47
C ASP A 593 -2.36 10.97 -50.66
N ASP A 594 -2.32 11.31 -49.36
CA ASP A 594 -3.42 11.21 -48.40
C ASP A 594 -4.05 9.80 -48.29
N SER A 595 -3.35 8.76 -48.75
CA SER A 595 -3.83 7.37 -48.71
C SER A 595 -3.73 6.73 -47.33
N VAL A 596 -2.82 7.21 -46.48
CA VAL A 596 -2.60 6.72 -45.12
C VAL A 596 -2.42 7.91 -44.17
N GLU A 597 -3.15 7.89 -43.04
CA GLU A 597 -2.93 8.83 -41.95
C GLU A 597 -2.63 8.08 -40.65
N LEU A 598 -1.73 8.64 -39.84
CA LEU A 598 -1.41 8.16 -38.51
C LEU A 598 -1.78 9.25 -37.49
N PHE A 599 -2.68 8.94 -36.58
CA PHE A 599 -2.89 9.73 -35.36
C PHE A 599 -2.20 9.07 -34.19
N TYR A 600 -1.68 9.88 -33.28
CA TYR A 600 -1.25 9.43 -31.97
C TYR A 600 -1.92 10.29 -30.90
N LEU A 601 -2.66 9.64 -30.01
CA LEU A 601 -3.29 10.25 -28.84
C LEU A 601 -2.51 9.80 -27.59
N PRO A 602 -1.59 10.63 -27.06
CA PRO A 602 -0.98 10.40 -25.77
C PRO A 602 -2.05 10.46 -24.67
N THR A 603 -2.07 9.47 -23.80
CA THR A 603 -2.99 9.42 -22.65
C THR A 603 -2.23 9.44 -21.33
N TRP A 604 -0.97 9.00 -21.35
CA TRP A 604 -0.02 9.17 -20.27
C TRP A 604 1.24 9.86 -20.80
N LYS A 605 1.83 10.73 -19.98
CA LYS A 605 3.08 11.45 -20.29
C LYS A 605 3.97 11.62 -19.08
N SER A 606 5.27 11.50 -19.30
CA SER A 606 6.35 11.92 -18.38
C SER A 606 7.13 13.09 -18.98
N ASN A 607 8.24 13.48 -18.35
CA ASN A 607 9.15 14.47 -18.93
C ASN A 607 9.91 13.94 -20.17
N LEU A 608 9.93 12.63 -20.39
CA LEU A 608 10.69 11.98 -21.45
C LEU A 608 9.79 11.27 -22.46
N ASP A 609 8.69 10.70 -22.01
CA ASP A 609 7.98 9.64 -22.69
C ASP A 609 6.48 9.85 -22.73
N THR A 610 5.83 9.20 -23.69
CA THR A 610 4.39 9.07 -23.72
C THR A 610 3.95 7.64 -23.99
N GLY A 611 2.76 7.32 -23.50
CA GLY A 611 2.01 6.11 -23.82
C GLY A 611 0.60 6.49 -24.24
N GLY A 612 0.02 5.76 -25.18
CA GLY A 612 -1.30 6.07 -25.68
C GLY A 612 -1.77 5.18 -26.83
N PHE A 613 -2.67 5.73 -27.63
CA PHE A 613 -3.30 5.05 -28.75
C PHE A 613 -2.80 5.61 -30.08
N PHE A 614 -2.47 4.72 -30.99
CA PHE A 614 -2.24 5.04 -32.39
C PHE A 614 -3.47 4.67 -33.21
N PHE A 615 -3.82 5.51 -34.19
CA PHE A 615 -4.88 5.24 -35.14
C PHE A 615 -4.35 5.35 -36.56
N LEU A 616 -4.40 4.26 -37.30
CA LEU A 616 -4.08 4.18 -38.71
C LEU A 616 -5.36 4.30 -39.52
N VAL A 617 -5.49 5.38 -40.28
CA VAL A 617 -6.61 5.65 -41.16
C VAL A 617 -6.19 5.28 -42.57
N LEU A 618 -6.83 4.25 -43.14
CA LEU A 618 -6.54 3.78 -44.48
C LEU A 618 -7.60 4.29 -45.46
N GLY A 619 -7.13 4.97 -46.50
CA GLY A 619 -7.94 5.43 -47.63
C GLY A 619 -8.46 4.26 -48.49
N ASP A 620 -9.33 4.60 -49.43
CA ASP A 620 -9.98 3.59 -50.29
C ASP A 620 -9.01 2.92 -51.26
N GLN A 621 -7.97 3.65 -51.67
CA GLN A 621 -6.90 3.21 -52.58
C GLN A 621 -6.12 2.00 -52.03
N VAL A 622 -5.99 1.90 -50.70
CA VAL A 622 -5.07 0.98 -50.01
C VAL A 622 -5.53 -0.48 -49.97
N ALA A 623 -6.84 -0.75 -50.03
CA ALA A 623 -7.32 -2.13 -49.86
C ALA A 623 -8.43 -2.51 -50.84
N ALA A 624 -7.97 -2.69 -52.08
CA ALA A 624 -8.65 -3.44 -53.13
C ALA A 624 -8.53 -4.98 -52.96
N GLY A 625 -7.56 -5.47 -52.18
CA GLY A 625 -7.38 -6.90 -51.88
C GLY A 625 -7.86 -7.27 -50.48
N GLY A 626 -8.73 -8.28 -50.34
CA GLY A 626 -9.29 -8.70 -49.04
C GLY A 626 -8.38 -9.61 -48.20
N GLY A 627 -7.06 -9.34 -48.16
CA GLY A 627 -6.05 -10.15 -47.47
C GLY A 627 -5.53 -9.52 -46.17
N PRO A 628 -4.66 -10.24 -45.42
CA PRO A 628 -3.87 -9.64 -44.37
C PRO A 628 -2.92 -8.59 -44.98
N VAL A 629 -2.79 -7.46 -44.30
CA VAL A 629 -1.84 -6.38 -44.65
C VAL A 629 -0.74 -6.40 -43.62
N THR A 630 0.52 -6.32 -44.07
CA THR A 630 1.66 -6.20 -43.16
C THR A 630 2.01 -4.74 -42.95
N PHE A 631 2.21 -4.40 -41.69
CA PHE A 631 2.67 -3.08 -41.29
C PHE A 631 3.96 -3.23 -40.51
N SER A 632 4.82 -2.23 -40.62
CA SER A 632 5.97 -2.10 -39.74
C SER A 632 6.33 -0.65 -39.51
N VAL A 633 7.02 -0.41 -38.40
CA VAL A 633 7.67 0.86 -38.13
C VAL A 633 9.16 0.62 -38.17
N ARG A 634 9.86 1.43 -38.98
CA ARG A 634 11.30 1.36 -39.17
C ARG A 634 11.97 2.65 -38.70
N SER A 635 13.08 2.53 -37.98
CA SER A 635 13.94 3.66 -37.65
C SER A 635 14.62 4.22 -38.89
N VAL A 636 14.43 5.51 -39.16
CA VAL A 636 15.15 6.26 -40.21
C VAL A 636 16.32 7.04 -39.61
N GLY A 637 16.31 7.23 -38.28
CA GLY A 637 17.34 7.87 -37.49
C GLY A 637 18.51 6.97 -37.09
N GLU A 638 19.59 7.60 -36.62
CA GLU A 638 20.79 6.93 -36.10
C GLU A 638 21.42 7.79 -34.99
N GLY A 639 22.07 7.15 -34.01
CA GLY A 639 22.77 7.83 -32.91
C GLY A 639 21.87 8.50 -31.86
N SER A 640 20.58 8.16 -31.81
CA SER A 640 19.64 8.74 -30.84
C SER A 640 18.86 7.67 -30.08
N LYS A 641 18.66 7.89 -28.78
CA LYS A 641 17.90 6.95 -27.93
C LYS A 641 16.38 7.14 -28.01
N ARG A 642 15.90 8.03 -28.89
CA ARG A 642 14.48 8.15 -29.24
C ARG A 642 13.92 6.82 -29.69
N TRP A 643 12.65 6.57 -29.38
CA TRP A 643 12.08 5.25 -29.54
C TRP A 643 10.61 5.23 -29.93
N PHE A 644 10.22 4.11 -30.53
CA PHE A 644 8.84 3.71 -30.82
C PHE A 644 8.60 2.31 -30.26
N ALA A 645 7.41 2.07 -29.72
CA ALA A 645 7.02 0.76 -29.22
C ALA A 645 5.53 0.48 -29.35
N ILE A 646 5.21 -0.81 -29.42
CA ILE A 646 3.85 -1.36 -29.31
C ILE A 646 3.74 -2.18 -28.04
N ASP A 647 2.58 -2.13 -27.37
CA ASP A 647 2.34 -2.99 -26.21
C ASP A 647 2.29 -4.46 -26.64
N SER A 648 3.01 -5.35 -25.93
CA SER A 648 3.06 -6.78 -26.27
C SER A 648 1.69 -7.46 -26.10
N LYS A 649 0.86 -6.93 -25.19
CA LYS A 649 -0.54 -7.33 -25.00
C LYS A 649 -1.47 -6.22 -25.49
N GLN A 650 -2.11 -6.45 -26.64
CA GLN A 650 -3.01 -5.49 -27.26
C GLN A 650 -4.43 -5.63 -26.72
N GLU A 651 -4.75 -4.87 -25.67
CA GLU A 651 -6.09 -4.84 -25.05
C GLU A 651 -7.08 -3.87 -25.73
N VAL A 652 -6.77 -3.43 -26.94
CA VAL A 652 -7.54 -2.41 -27.68
C VAL A 652 -9.02 -2.76 -27.80
N ALA A 653 -9.38 -4.04 -27.93
CA ALA A 653 -10.78 -4.47 -27.99
C ALA A 653 -11.56 -4.12 -26.72
N ARG A 654 -10.92 -4.22 -25.54
CA ARG A 654 -11.48 -3.84 -24.23
C ARG A 654 -11.47 -2.32 -24.03
N LEU A 655 -10.41 -1.66 -24.49
CA LEU A 655 -10.16 -0.24 -24.22
C LEU A 655 -10.90 0.71 -25.16
N LEU A 656 -11.10 0.32 -26.42
CA LEU A 656 -11.67 1.20 -27.43
C LEU A 656 -13.09 1.71 -27.08
N PRO A 657 -14.02 0.88 -26.56
CA PRO A 657 -15.33 1.38 -26.12
C PRO A 657 -15.22 2.39 -24.97
N ARG A 658 -14.28 2.20 -24.05
CA ARG A 658 -14.05 3.12 -22.92
C ARG A 658 -13.46 4.44 -23.39
N LEU A 659 -12.55 4.39 -24.36
CA LEU A 659 -11.98 5.57 -25.00
C LEU A 659 -13.06 6.36 -25.77
N MET A 660 -13.97 5.65 -26.46
CA MET A 660 -15.12 6.28 -27.12
C MET A 660 -16.01 7.03 -26.14
N GLU A 661 -16.31 6.45 -24.97
CA GLU A 661 -17.10 7.14 -23.96
C GLU A 661 -16.36 8.33 -23.36
N ALA A 662 -15.06 8.20 -23.05
CA ALA A 662 -14.25 9.30 -22.54
C ALA A 662 -14.18 10.48 -23.52
N LEU A 663 -14.08 10.21 -24.83
CA LEU A 663 -13.99 11.26 -25.86
C LEU A 663 -15.36 11.67 -26.43
N LYS A 664 -16.45 11.20 -25.84
CA LYS A 664 -17.81 11.49 -26.30
C LYS A 664 -18.12 12.99 -26.44
N PRO A 665 -17.66 13.89 -25.53
CA PRO A 665 -17.90 15.34 -25.67
C PRO A 665 -17.33 15.97 -26.95
N LEU A 666 -16.36 15.33 -27.61
CA LEU A 666 -15.79 15.81 -28.87
C LEU A 666 -16.67 15.50 -30.09
N HIS A 667 -17.71 14.69 -29.93
CA HIS A 667 -18.64 14.44 -31.02
C HIS A 667 -19.50 15.68 -31.28
N PRO A 668 -19.68 16.07 -32.55
CA PRO A 668 -20.60 17.13 -32.93
C PRO A 668 -22.05 16.78 -32.62
#